data_AF-A0A2E5D9N2-F1
#
_entry.id   AF-A0A2E5D9N2-F1
#
_cell.length_a   1.000
_cell.length_b   1.000
_cell.length_c   1.000
_cell.angle_alpha   90.00
_cell.angle_beta   90.00
_cell.angle_gamma   90.00
#
_symmetry.space_group_name_H-M   'P 1'
#
loop_
_entity.id
_entity.type
_entity.pdbx_description
1 polymer ?
#
loop_
_entity_poly.entity_id
_entity_poly.type
_entity_poly.pdbx_seq_one_letter_code
_entity_poly.pdbx_strand_id
1 'polypeptide(L)'
;MNIQCLHWAIVALALPVCVHAQSIGINFTSDRDLAAELAPDEVAGHPDVAQANWNSTNGGPNGNETNLLGLTPGTLVDSDGTPTGTQVAWTSDGTWNTNNGIASGDNKLMNGYIDHTGGGSTVEVTNITYASYDVYVYFGSDGNGRTGAIESTTAGQTFSYSTNSQQTGGFPEIYLLTEDEVGGNPPANYCVFRDQSSSTFFAQVNRGSSNSGFHGIQIVSKAPAEDGDNDGLPDGWETANGLSPTDDGSVDASNGPAGDPDADGSDNLAELTRGTDPQNDDSDADGLSDGVETGGGAFVGATDTGSDPLDDDSDDDGLLDGAEVAADPFITDPNLSDTDGDGVGDALELELGTDPTDLNSRPQGTGSSIGINFNSHRDLAIAQMAPEDVAGHPDVAQSNWNNTNGGIDALGGANGDQTALLGPAPGSLVDNEGIPTGVTVTWSSNGTWNTNNGGSSGDNKMMNGYIDNINAGGFCQVDFENITYPNYDVYVYFGSDGNGRTGSVESTTAGEIFSFSTNSQQGGLFPDSYLLTEDDANGNPSANYCVFRGQNSSSFSVQINRGSANSGIHGIQIVGTAPPVDADEDGLPDAWEDANGLSSADDGSIDVNNGPDGDPDNDGSDNGEELVRGTDPQVDDSDGDGLVDGVETATGIFASATDTGTDPLDDDSDDDGLTDGGEAAADPFITDPNSSDSDGDGVSDSLEIELGTDPTSADSRPRGTGNSIGINFISNRDLNAELAADEVAGHPDVAQVNWNNTAGGVDAVAGASGTETDLISPISGSLADSDGTPSGVTVSWASNGTWNTTNGTTDPDAKLMNGYIDNINADGFCTIDLSGIPYAAYDVYVYFGSDGNGRTGAIESTTAGQTFSFTTFSNAPGGAGFSPSDYLLTEDEGMGNPNANYCVFRNQSESDFSVQVNRGSGNSGIHAIQIVGTVIPEVKLIDVSHDAVADTTELTWESVPGQVFEIAKSLDLRGDPATWPRILTGIQAGAGETTSLVVDAAAAEAEAFYKVFQIPAPPLFEDDFETDTGWVAIVNDANGNTNWERGTPNGSTGPLSGADDSINAWSTNLGDFGTDSDISLRSPAIDLTGVAAAELSFDAYRDGDGFGEFASIRFLRASDQAQLGAELSIDMTLFDSDWVAQTIPVEPEAIGESVVIEFNFVSDSSPDAFSGLSIDNVRMAIPE
;
A
#
# COMPACT_ATOMS: atom_id res chain seq x y z
N MET A 1 20.33 -13.53 4.00
CA MET A 1 19.37 -13.53 2.89
C MET A 1 18.28 -12.62 3.35
N ASN A 2 18.28 -11.46 2.72
CA ASN A 2 17.37 -10.36 2.77
C ASN A 2 15.94 -10.81 2.86
N ILE A 3 15.55 -11.17 4.07
CA ILE A 3 14.28 -10.71 4.62
C ILE A 3 14.56 -9.30 5.06
N GLN A 4 14.40 -8.46 4.07
CA GLN A 4 14.29 -7.06 4.28
C GLN A 4 13.32 -6.64 3.19
N CYS A 5 12.12 -6.28 3.67
CA CYS A 5 11.09 -5.47 3.05
C CYS A 5 10.57 -6.07 1.77
N LEU A 6 9.29 -6.40 1.73
CA LEU A 6 8.47 -6.10 0.57
C LEU A 6 7.02 -6.28 1.06
N HIS A 7 6.39 -5.30 1.69
CA HIS A 7 5.83 -4.13 1.03
C HIS A 7 5.54 -4.36 -0.47
N TRP A 8 4.31 -4.80 -0.74
CA TRP A 8 3.54 -4.72 -1.99
C TRP A 8 4.01 -5.63 -3.15
N ALA A 9 3.48 -6.85 -3.23
CA ALA A 9 3.48 -7.66 -4.45
C ALA A 9 2.24 -8.57 -4.57
N ILE A 10 1.58 -8.43 -5.71
CA ILE A 10 0.34 -9.06 -6.16
C ILE A 10 0.43 -10.60 -6.14
N VAL A 11 -0.59 -11.27 -5.58
CA VAL A 11 -0.81 -12.71 -5.73
C VAL A 11 -1.09 -13.03 -7.20
N ALA A 12 -0.06 -13.46 -7.93
CA ALA A 12 -0.26 -14.22 -9.16
C ALA A 12 -0.37 -15.71 -8.79
N LEU A 13 -1.60 -16.15 -8.53
CA LEU A 13 -1.95 -17.57 -8.70
C LEU A 13 -1.47 -17.98 -10.10
N ALA A 14 -0.53 -18.91 -10.18
CA ALA A 14 -0.30 -19.63 -11.42
C ALA A 14 -1.52 -20.55 -11.66
N LEU A 15 -2.53 -19.93 -12.27
CA LEU A 15 -3.55 -20.55 -13.08
C LEU A 15 -2.93 -21.64 -13.98
N PRO A 16 -3.72 -22.66 -14.37
CA PRO A 16 -3.27 -23.65 -15.35
C PRO A 16 -2.72 -22.92 -16.56
N VAL A 17 -1.51 -23.29 -17.01
CA VAL A 17 -0.82 -22.79 -18.23
C VAL A 17 -1.66 -21.76 -18.98
N CYS A 18 -1.46 -20.46 -18.70
CA CYS A 18 -2.06 -19.46 -19.55
C CYS A 18 -1.42 -19.65 -20.94
N VAL A 19 -2.22 -20.14 -21.88
CA VAL A 19 -1.89 -19.99 -23.28
C VAL A 19 -1.90 -18.48 -23.49
N HIS A 20 -0.73 -17.82 -23.46
CA HIS A 20 -0.66 -16.40 -23.82
C HIS A 20 -1.43 -16.24 -25.11
N ALA A 21 -2.43 -15.37 -25.08
CA ALA A 21 -3.34 -15.29 -26.20
C ALA A 21 -2.59 -14.74 -27.41
N GLN A 22 -2.70 -15.42 -28.56
CA GLN A 22 -1.95 -15.04 -29.76
C GLN A 22 -2.22 -13.57 -30.12
N SER A 23 -1.18 -12.80 -30.40
CA SER A 23 -1.31 -11.35 -30.62
C SER A 23 -0.58 -10.86 -31.89
N ILE A 24 -1.02 -9.72 -32.44
CA ILE A 24 -0.44 -9.08 -33.63
C ILE A 24 -0.11 -7.63 -33.27
N GLY A 25 1.16 -7.35 -32.99
CA GLY A 25 1.69 -6.03 -32.65
C GLY A 25 2.29 -5.30 -33.85
N ILE A 26 2.03 -4.00 -33.96
CA ILE A 26 2.52 -3.10 -35.01
C ILE A 26 3.20 -1.90 -34.34
N ASN A 27 4.49 -1.70 -34.64
CA ASN A 27 5.30 -0.61 -34.07
C ASN A 27 5.57 0.48 -35.12
N PHE A 28 5.16 1.73 -34.83
CA PHE A 28 5.34 2.87 -35.74
C PHE A 28 6.68 3.58 -35.54
N THR A 29 7.72 3.12 -36.23
CA THR A 29 9.05 3.76 -36.17
C THR A 29 9.11 5.14 -36.83
N SER A 30 10.18 5.89 -36.56
CA SER A 30 10.44 7.22 -37.13
C SER A 30 11.60 7.21 -38.12
N ASP A 31 11.49 7.94 -39.24
CA ASP A 31 12.61 8.11 -40.18
C ASP A 31 13.80 8.90 -39.59
N ARG A 32 13.59 9.53 -38.44
CA ARG A 32 14.60 10.27 -37.66
C ARG A 32 15.42 9.37 -36.75
N ASP A 33 14.90 8.19 -36.42
CA ASP A 33 15.52 7.24 -35.50
C ASP A 33 15.12 5.80 -35.83
N LEU A 34 15.57 5.32 -36.99
CA LEU A 34 15.29 3.97 -37.47
C LEU A 34 15.98 2.87 -36.63
N ALA A 35 16.84 3.25 -35.67
CA ALA A 35 17.53 2.31 -34.79
C ALA A 35 16.62 1.76 -33.68
N ALA A 36 15.44 2.36 -33.48
CA ALA A 36 14.41 1.91 -32.55
C ALA A 36 13.41 0.90 -33.18
N GLU A 37 13.85 0.14 -34.18
CA GLU A 37 13.13 -1.04 -34.67
C GLU A 37 13.16 -2.13 -33.58
N LEU A 38 12.01 -2.74 -33.30
CA LEU A 38 11.92 -3.90 -32.41
C LEU A 38 12.43 -5.14 -33.14
N ALA A 39 13.42 -5.82 -32.56
CA ALA A 39 13.92 -7.10 -33.04
C ALA A 39 12.90 -8.22 -32.75
N PRO A 40 12.97 -9.37 -33.46
CA PRO A 40 11.98 -10.44 -33.33
C PRO A 40 11.80 -11.00 -31.91
N ASP A 41 12.85 -11.01 -31.12
CA ASP A 41 12.92 -11.52 -29.76
C ASP A 41 12.67 -10.44 -28.69
N GLU A 42 12.58 -9.17 -29.07
CA GLU A 42 12.32 -8.08 -28.12
C GLU A 42 10.84 -8.03 -27.74
N VAL A 43 10.60 -8.25 -26.45
CA VAL A 43 9.27 -8.16 -25.84
C VAL A 43 8.96 -6.69 -25.51
N ALA A 44 7.77 -6.24 -25.90
CA ALA A 44 7.27 -4.91 -25.60
C ALA A 44 5.74 -4.89 -25.52
N GLY A 45 5.18 -3.87 -24.88
CA GLY A 45 3.75 -3.66 -24.68
C GLY A 45 3.35 -3.71 -23.20
N HIS A 46 2.07 -3.49 -22.92
CA HIS A 46 1.51 -3.60 -21.56
C HIS A 46 1.86 -4.98 -20.96
N PRO A 47 2.28 -5.08 -19.68
CA PRO A 47 2.76 -6.32 -19.07
C PRO A 47 1.83 -7.53 -19.29
N ASP A 48 0.52 -7.34 -19.14
CA ASP A 48 -0.48 -8.40 -19.29
C ASP A 48 -0.58 -9.00 -20.70
N VAL A 49 -0.12 -8.25 -21.72
CA VAL A 49 -0.22 -8.67 -23.13
C VAL A 49 1.11 -8.49 -23.86
N ALA A 50 2.22 -8.33 -23.15
CA ALA A 50 3.50 -8.05 -23.76
C ALA A 50 3.87 -9.15 -24.77
N GLN A 51 4.34 -8.75 -25.95
CA GLN A 51 4.62 -9.69 -27.03
C GLN A 51 6.01 -9.51 -27.64
N ALA A 52 6.56 -10.61 -28.14
CA ALA A 52 7.67 -10.60 -29.09
C ALA A 52 7.15 -10.42 -30.53
N ASN A 53 8.06 -10.44 -31.50
CA ASN A 53 7.76 -10.45 -32.94
C ASN A 53 6.95 -9.24 -33.44
N TRP A 54 7.17 -8.05 -32.85
CA TRP A 54 6.53 -6.81 -33.27
C TRP A 54 6.81 -6.46 -34.75
N ASN A 55 5.75 -6.08 -35.47
CA ASN A 55 5.83 -5.70 -36.87
C ASN A 55 6.20 -4.21 -37.00
N SER A 56 7.49 -3.89 -36.99
CA SER A 56 7.99 -2.52 -37.07
C SER A 56 7.85 -1.91 -38.47
N THR A 57 7.42 -0.65 -38.58
CA THR A 57 7.34 0.06 -39.87
C THR A 57 8.70 0.63 -40.32
N ASN A 58 8.81 1.11 -41.56
CA ASN A 58 10.04 1.69 -42.12
C ASN A 58 10.20 3.22 -41.94
N GLY A 59 9.46 3.83 -41.01
CA GLY A 59 9.53 5.26 -40.72
C GLY A 59 8.77 6.16 -41.69
N GLY A 60 8.06 5.60 -42.66
CA GLY A 60 7.26 6.36 -43.63
C GLY A 60 5.93 6.87 -43.06
N PRO A 61 5.54 8.14 -43.31
CA PRO A 61 4.30 8.72 -42.77
C PRO A 61 3.01 8.12 -43.34
N ASN A 62 3.10 7.51 -44.52
CA ASN A 62 1.98 6.79 -45.12
C ASN A 62 2.51 5.45 -45.59
N GLY A 63 1.77 4.38 -45.32
CA GLY A 63 2.23 3.05 -45.66
C GLY A 63 1.17 1.98 -45.49
N ASN A 64 1.58 0.77 -45.82
CA ASN A 64 0.82 -0.45 -45.63
C ASN A 64 1.78 -1.61 -45.32
N GLU A 65 1.31 -2.85 -45.40
CA GLU A 65 2.12 -4.03 -45.11
C GLU A 65 3.47 -4.07 -45.88
N THR A 66 3.56 -3.47 -47.07
CA THR A 66 4.81 -3.41 -47.85
C THR A 66 5.89 -2.51 -47.23
N ASN A 67 5.52 -1.71 -46.24
CA ASN A 67 6.40 -0.82 -45.47
C ASN A 67 6.86 -1.43 -44.13
N LEU A 68 6.49 -2.69 -43.83
CA LEU A 68 6.93 -3.39 -42.62
C LEU A 68 8.36 -3.93 -42.77
N LEU A 69 9.11 -3.80 -41.68
CA LEU A 69 10.43 -4.36 -41.41
C LEU A 69 10.26 -5.63 -40.53
N GLY A 70 11.34 -6.22 -40.01
CA GLY A 70 11.28 -7.43 -39.18
C GLY A 70 11.35 -8.79 -39.93
N LEU A 71 10.90 -9.85 -39.25
CA LEU A 71 11.09 -11.28 -39.60
C LEU A 71 10.68 -11.65 -41.03
N THR A 72 9.51 -11.18 -41.47
CA THR A 72 8.97 -11.42 -42.80
C THR A 72 8.55 -10.10 -43.46
N PRO A 73 9.49 -9.35 -44.07
CA PRO A 73 9.18 -8.03 -44.63
C PRO A 73 8.03 -8.11 -45.65
N GLY A 74 7.04 -7.23 -45.49
CA GLY A 74 5.87 -7.20 -46.36
C GLY A 74 4.66 -8.03 -45.85
N THR A 75 4.72 -8.63 -44.66
CA THR A 75 3.63 -9.46 -44.12
C THR A 75 3.57 -9.34 -42.60
N LEU A 76 2.37 -9.17 -42.04
CA LEU A 76 2.17 -9.20 -40.59
C LEU A 76 2.34 -10.63 -40.08
N VAL A 77 3.14 -10.77 -39.03
CA VAL A 77 3.27 -12.00 -38.24
C VAL A 77 2.63 -11.82 -36.86
N ASP A 78 2.19 -12.91 -36.25
CA ASP A 78 1.73 -12.93 -34.85
C ASP A 78 2.91 -13.01 -33.87
N SER A 79 2.58 -13.08 -32.57
CA SER A 79 3.51 -13.22 -31.45
C SER A 79 4.40 -14.47 -31.53
N ASP A 80 4.03 -15.48 -32.31
CA ASP A 80 4.84 -16.68 -32.58
C ASP A 80 5.74 -16.51 -33.84
N GLY A 81 5.69 -15.36 -34.50
CA GLY A 81 6.38 -15.09 -35.76
C GLY A 81 5.72 -15.75 -36.98
N THR A 82 4.48 -16.21 -36.86
CA THR A 82 3.73 -16.89 -37.93
C THR A 82 2.96 -15.88 -38.79
N PRO A 83 3.06 -15.94 -40.13
CA PRO A 83 2.28 -15.07 -41.02
C PRO A 83 0.76 -15.27 -40.86
N THR A 84 0.04 -14.19 -40.54
CA THR A 84 -1.41 -14.25 -40.22
C THR A 84 -2.31 -14.01 -41.43
N GLY A 85 -1.81 -13.26 -42.42
CA GLY A 85 -2.62 -12.79 -43.55
C GLY A 85 -3.45 -11.53 -43.26
N THR A 86 -3.38 -11.02 -42.02
CA THR A 86 -3.87 -9.68 -41.63
C THR A 86 -3.13 -8.60 -42.44
N GLN A 87 -3.80 -7.49 -42.71
CA GLN A 87 -3.27 -6.35 -43.47
C GLN A 87 -3.41 -5.06 -42.66
N VAL A 88 -2.49 -4.12 -42.84
CA VAL A 88 -2.53 -2.81 -42.18
C VAL A 88 -2.31 -1.69 -43.19
N ALA A 89 -3.00 -0.56 -43.01
CA ALA A 89 -2.74 0.69 -43.69
C ALA A 89 -2.73 1.85 -42.68
N TRP A 90 -1.85 2.83 -42.88
CA TRP A 90 -1.82 4.04 -42.05
C TRP A 90 -1.61 5.30 -42.89
N THR A 91 -2.17 6.41 -42.41
CA THR A 91 -2.07 7.73 -43.05
C THR A 91 -1.69 8.79 -42.03
N SER A 92 -0.62 9.54 -42.30
CA SER A 92 -0.15 10.68 -41.50
C SER A 92 0.57 11.72 -42.38
N ASP A 93 0.89 12.90 -41.83
CA ASP A 93 1.69 13.93 -42.53
C ASP A 93 3.19 13.86 -42.19
N GLY A 94 3.58 13.04 -41.21
CA GLY A 94 4.96 12.91 -40.76
C GLY A 94 5.19 11.76 -39.79
N THR A 95 6.46 11.56 -39.47
CA THR A 95 6.93 10.76 -38.36
C THR A 95 7.82 11.60 -37.45
N TRP A 96 7.77 11.29 -36.16
CA TRP A 96 8.49 11.96 -35.08
C TRP A 96 8.98 10.93 -34.08
N ASN A 97 9.82 11.35 -33.15
CA ASN A 97 10.34 10.50 -32.09
C ASN A 97 10.40 11.27 -30.76
N THR A 98 10.29 10.55 -29.65
CA THR A 98 10.30 11.08 -28.27
C THR A 98 11.72 11.15 -27.69
N ASN A 99 12.66 10.40 -28.29
CA ASN A 99 14.05 10.20 -27.84
C ASN A 99 14.12 9.40 -26.52
N ASN A 100 13.22 8.43 -26.34
CA ASN A 100 13.25 7.50 -25.20
C ASN A 100 14.46 6.55 -25.27
N GLY A 101 15.08 6.41 -26.44
CA GLY A 101 16.26 5.57 -26.64
C GLY A 101 15.87 4.15 -27.04
N ILE A 102 16.82 3.22 -26.84
CA ILE A 102 16.73 1.84 -27.33
C ILE A 102 17.06 0.81 -26.23
N ALA A 103 16.94 1.22 -24.96
CA ALA A 103 17.40 0.44 -23.81
C ALA A 103 16.54 -0.80 -23.50
N SER A 104 15.25 -0.76 -23.83
CA SER A 104 14.29 -1.86 -23.68
C SER A 104 13.30 -1.89 -24.85
N GLY A 105 12.53 -2.97 -24.96
CA GLY A 105 11.49 -3.09 -25.97
C GLY A 105 10.44 -1.98 -25.86
N ASP A 106 10.00 -1.67 -24.63
CA ASP A 106 9.02 -0.60 -24.38
C ASP A 106 9.58 0.78 -24.71
N ASN A 107 10.85 1.01 -24.41
CA ASN A 107 11.56 2.21 -24.85
C ASN A 107 11.50 2.37 -26.37
N LYS A 108 11.68 1.29 -27.13
CA LYS A 108 11.62 1.30 -28.60
C LYS A 108 10.19 1.50 -29.12
N LEU A 109 9.21 0.79 -28.56
CA LEU A 109 7.79 0.94 -28.89
C LEU A 109 7.33 2.39 -28.67
N MET A 110 7.70 2.97 -27.53
CA MET A 110 7.34 4.33 -27.14
C MET A 110 8.30 5.40 -27.69
N ASN A 111 9.21 5.07 -28.61
CA ASN A 111 10.13 6.04 -29.21
C ASN A 111 9.58 6.70 -30.47
N GLY A 112 9.16 5.91 -31.47
CA GLY A 112 8.67 6.42 -32.76
C GLY A 112 7.16 6.61 -32.78
N TYR A 113 6.67 7.66 -33.45
CA TYR A 113 5.23 7.81 -33.67
C TYR A 113 4.85 8.49 -34.98
N ILE A 114 3.64 8.18 -35.46
CA ILE A 114 2.99 8.85 -36.61
C ILE A 114 2.01 9.92 -36.14
N ASP A 115 2.08 11.09 -36.76
CA ASP A 115 1.27 12.27 -36.39
C ASP A 115 0.89 13.12 -37.63
N HIS A 116 -0.10 13.99 -37.49
CA HIS A 116 -0.65 14.78 -38.57
C HIS A 116 -0.75 16.26 -38.18
N THR A 117 -0.34 17.17 -39.08
CA THR A 117 -0.16 18.60 -38.72
C THR A 117 -1.42 19.48 -38.86
N GLY A 118 -2.52 18.94 -39.40
CA GLY A 118 -3.79 19.64 -39.62
C GLY A 118 -5.01 18.76 -39.98
N GLY A 119 -5.13 17.58 -39.34
CA GLY A 119 -6.05 16.46 -39.62
C GLY A 119 -5.72 15.29 -38.66
N GLY A 120 -6.44 14.17 -38.70
CA GLY A 120 -6.18 12.99 -37.85
C GLY A 120 -5.18 12.01 -38.48
N SER A 121 -4.26 11.45 -37.68
CA SER A 121 -3.53 10.23 -38.07
C SER A 121 -4.48 9.05 -38.00
N THR A 122 -4.41 8.12 -38.94
CA THR A 122 -5.31 6.95 -38.98
C THR A 122 -4.54 5.66 -39.16
N VAL A 123 -5.02 4.60 -38.52
CA VAL A 123 -4.57 3.22 -38.72
C VAL A 123 -5.81 2.35 -38.95
N GLU A 124 -5.75 1.54 -40.01
CA GLU A 124 -6.78 0.56 -40.34
C GLU A 124 -6.13 -0.82 -40.46
N VAL A 125 -6.58 -1.77 -39.64
CA VAL A 125 -6.18 -3.18 -39.71
C VAL A 125 -7.35 -3.97 -40.26
N THR A 126 -7.10 -4.82 -41.26
CA THR A 126 -8.13 -5.60 -41.96
C THR A 126 -7.75 -7.06 -42.10
N ASN A 127 -8.74 -7.91 -42.34
CA ASN A 127 -8.58 -9.36 -42.42
C ASN A 127 -8.03 -9.96 -41.12
N ILE A 128 -8.47 -9.43 -39.97
CA ILE A 128 -8.20 -9.98 -38.64
C ILE A 128 -8.87 -11.35 -38.55
N THR A 129 -8.11 -12.37 -38.12
CA THR A 129 -8.53 -13.78 -38.13
C THR A 129 -9.02 -14.29 -36.78
N TYR A 130 -8.84 -13.51 -35.72
CA TYR A 130 -9.35 -13.83 -34.39
C TYR A 130 -10.87 -13.65 -34.34
N ALA A 131 -11.55 -14.56 -33.63
CA ALA A 131 -13.01 -14.56 -33.52
C ALA A 131 -13.52 -13.50 -32.52
N SER A 132 -12.79 -13.34 -31.41
CA SER A 132 -12.88 -12.24 -30.46
C SER A 132 -11.46 -11.82 -30.07
N TYR A 133 -11.26 -10.53 -29.86
CA TYR A 133 -9.95 -9.95 -29.55
C TYR A 133 -10.07 -8.58 -28.90
N ASP A 134 -9.06 -8.20 -28.14
CA ASP A 134 -8.89 -6.83 -27.61
C ASP A 134 -7.87 -6.07 -28.45
N VAL A 135 -7.99 -4.74 -28.47
CA VAL A 135 -7.04 -3.87 -29.17
C VAL A 135 -6.43 -2.84 -28.25
N TYR A 136 -5.13 -2.98 -28.01
CA TYR A 136 -4.32 -2.03 -27.26
C TYR A 136 -3.75 -1.00 -28.22
N VAL A 137 -3.94 0.28 -27.92
CA VAL A 137 -3.43 1.40 -28.70
C VAL A 137 -2.46 2.19 -27.85
N TYR A 138 -1.20 2.24 -28.28
CA TYR A 138 -0.13 2.97 -27.60
C TYR A 138 0.06 4.34 -28.25
N PHE A 139 0.10 5.39 -27.42
CA PHE A 139 0.17 6.78 -27.89
C PHE A 139 1.04 7.65 -26.98
N GLY A 140 1.42 8.81 -27.50
CA GLY A 140 2.42 9.64 -26.84
C GLY A 140 2.79 10.86 -27.66
N SER A 141 3.81 11.59 -27.19
CA SER A 141 4.22 12.87 -27.79
C SER A 141 5.66 13.23 -27.48
N ASP A 142 6.18 14.26 -28.15
CA ASP A 142 7.49 14.84 -27.82
C ASP A 142 7.48 15.77 -26.58
N GLY A 143 6.63 15.52 -25.57
CA GLY A 143 6.70 16.13 -24.22
C GLY A 143 5.40 16.03 -23.40
N ASN A 144 5.50 16.14 -22.08
CA ASN A 144 4.35 16.01 -21.15
C ASN A 144 3.22 17.04 -21.35
N GLY A 145 2.01 16.63 -21.00
CA GLY A 145 0.83 17.47 -20.84
C GLY A 145 0.15 17.86 -22.15
N ARG A 146 0.40 17.15 -23.26
CA ARG A 146 -0.28 17.41 -24.54
C ARG A 146 -1.54 16.59 -24.61
N THR A 147 -2.64 17.22 -24.98
CA THR A 147 -3.95 16.56 -25.04
C THR A 147 -4.24 15.91 -26.40
N GLY A 148 -5.02 14.85 -26.41
CA GLY A 148 -5.50 14.16 -27.60
C GLY A 148 -6.65 13.22 -27.27
N ALA A 149 -7.22 12.59 -28.30
CA ALA A 149 -8.16 11.50 -28.14
C ALA A 149 -7.95 10.42 -29.21
N ILE A 150 -8.13 9.15 -28.85
CA ILE A 150 -8.14 8.01 -29.77
C ILE A 150 -9.59 7.66 -30.07
N GLU A 151 -10.02 7.84 -31.31
CA GLU A 151 -11.38 7.52 -31.79
C GLU A 151 -11.36 6.25 -32.65
N SER A 152 -12.22 5.28 -32.35
CA SER A 152 -12.45 4.11 -33.19
C SER A 152 -13.89 4.07 -33.68
N THR A 153 -14.10 4.31 -34.98
CA THR A 153 -15.45 4.19 -35.58
C THR A 153 -15.92 2.75 -35.72
N THR A 154 -15.03 1.76 -35.56
CA THR A 154 -15.41 0.35 -35.60
C THR A 154 -15.86 -0.14 -34.22
N ALA A 155 -15.21 0.33 -33.15
CA ALA A 155 -15.61 0.05 -31.77
C ALA A 155 -16.75 0.96 -31.29
N GLY A 156 -16.89 2.17 -31.87
CA GLY A 156 -17.87 3.17 -31.44
C GLY A 156 -17.43 4.01 -30.25
N GLN A 157 -16.17 3.89 -29.82
CA GLN A 157 -15.62 4.50 -28.61
C GLN A 157 -14.59 5.59 -28.93
N THR A 158 -14.41 6.52 -28.00
CA THR A 158 -13.39 7.58 -28.07
C THR A 158 -12.79 7.81 -26.70
N PHE A 159 -11.46 7.70 -26.57
CA PHE A 159 -10.76 7.92 -25.30
C PHE A 159 -9.89 9.17 -25.34
N SER A 160 -10.10 10.13 -24.46
CA SER A 160 -9.25 11.32 -24.29
C SER A 160 -8.06 11.09 -23.35
N TYR A 161 -7.00 11.87 -23.54
CA TYR A 161 -5.77 11.74 -22.75
C TYR A 161 -4.98 13.04 -22.73
N SER A 162 -4.15 13.20 -21.70
CA SER A 162 -2.97 14.06 -21.69
C SER A 162 -1.70 13.21 -21.65
N THR A 163 -0.69 13.57 -22.43
CA THR A 163 0.49 12.72 -22.58
C THR A 163 1.38 12.75 -21.35
N ASN A 164 1.82 11.58 -20.92
CA ASN A 164 2.90 11.41 -19.94
C ASN A 164 4.18 10.90 -20.64
N SER A 165 4.86 11.77 -21.39
CA SER A 165 6.07 11.45 -22.17
C SER A 165 7.29 12.31 -21.79
N GLN A 166 8.32 11.70 -21.17
CA GLN A 166 9.55 12.41 -20.82
C GLN A 166 10.47 12.63 -22.04
N GLN A 167 10.72 13.89 -22.41
CA GLN A 167 11.83 14.18 -23.34
C GLN A 167 13.16 13.98 -22.60
N THR A 168 13.94 12.97 -23.00
CA THR A 168 15.33 12.67 -22.58
C THR A 168 15.56 11.92 -21.25
N GLY A 169 14.57 11.16 -20.77
CA GLY A 169 14.67 10.33 -19.56
C GLY A 169 14.46 8.82 -19.74
N GLY A 170 14.13 8.35 -20.95
CA GLY A 170 13.59 7.01 -21.16
C GLY A 170 12.07 6.97 -20.97
N PHE A 171 11.42 5.92 -21.47
CA PHE A 171 10.09 5.54 -21.06
C PHE A 171 10.18 5.01 -19.62
N PRO A 172 9.35 5.49 -18.68
CA PRO A 172 9.43 5.12 -17.26
C PRO A 172 8.98 3.67 -16.97
N GLU A 173 8.73 2.84 -17.99
CA GLU A 173 8.24 1.46 -17.89
C GLU A 173 6.91 1.33 -17.14
N ILE A 174 6.13 2.43 -17.11
CA ILE A 174 4.78 2.49 -16.55
C ILE A 174 3.81 2.80 -17.67
N TYR A 175 2.89 1.87 -17.93
CA TYR A 175 1.76 2.06 -18.82
C TYR A 175 0.57 2.62 -18.04
N LEU A 176 0.07 3.77 -18.46
CA LEU A 176 -1.07 4.46 -17.85
C LEU A 176 -2.27 4.42 -18.79
N LEU A 177 -3.33 3.77 -18.32
CA LEU A 177 -4.58 3.58 -19.04
C LEU A 177 -5.36 4.90 -19.10
N THR A 178 -6.14 5.07 -20.16
CA THR A 178 -7.28 5.99 -20.17
C THR A 178 -8.51 5.26 -20.64
N GLU A 179 -9.60 5.46 -19.90
CA GLU A 179 -10.96 5.05 -20.25
C GLU A 179 -11.89 6.28 -20.33
N ASP A 180 -11.33 7.49 -20.22
CA ASP A 180 -12.06 8.75 -20.24
C ASP A 180 -12.70 8.99 -21.62
N GLU A 181 -14.01 8.75 -21.72
CA GLU A 181 -14.80 9.05 -22.92
C GLU A 181 -15.44 10.45 -22.91
N VAL A 182 -15.38 11.16 -21.76
CA VAL A 182 -16.11 12.41 -21.50
C VAL A 182 -15.27 13.68 -21.70
N GLY A 183 -13.95 13.56 -21.86
CA GLY A 183 -13.07 14.68 -22.24
C GLY A 183 -12.20 15.25 -21.13
N GLY A 184 -12.00 14.55 -20.01
CA GLY A 184 -11.16 14.95 -18.87
C GLY A 184 -9.66 15.05 -19.17
N ASN A 185 -9.16 14.29 -20.16
CA ASN A 185 -7.75 14.20 -20.56
C ASN A 185 -6.78 13.77 -19.43
N PRO A 186 -7.00 12.61 -18.77
CA PRO A 186 -6.10 12.10 -17.73
C PRO A 186 -4.69 11.81 -18.29
N PRO A 187 -3.62 11.88 -17.47
CA PRO A 187 -2.28 11.48 -17.89
C PRO A 187 -2.23 10.00 -18.31
N ALA A 188 -2.06 9.73 -19.60
CA ALA A 188 -2.09 8.37 -20.14
C ALA A 188 -1.10 8.16 -21.29
N ASN A 189 -0.83 6.89 -21.61
CA ASN A 189 0.03 6.48 -22.73
C ASN A 189 -0.46 5.23 -23.48
N TYR A 190 -1.59 4.62 -23.06
CA TYR A 190 -2.31 3.62 -23.84
C TYR A 190 -3.82 3.61 -23.53
N CYS A 191 -4.61 2.99 -24.41
CA CYS A 191 -6.03 2.66 -24.18
C CYS A 191 -6.37 1.29 -24.78
N VAL A 192 -7.49 0.70 -24.35
CA VAL A 192 -7.93 -0.64 -24.77
C VAL A 192 -9.34 -0.58 -25.34
N PHE A 193 -9.55 -1.18 -26.51
CA PHE A 193 -10.87 -1.45 -27.07
C PHE A 193 -11.17 -2.93 -26.87
N ARG A 194 -12.07 -3.24 -25.94
CA ARG A 194 -12.36 -4.63 -25.51
C ARG A 194 -13.38 -5.33 -26.41
N ASP A 195 -13.33 -6.65 -26.46
CA ASP A 195 -14.33 -7.57 -27.07
C ASP A 195 -14.69 -7.25 -28.53
N GLN A 196 -13.68 -6.93 -29.33
CA GLN A 196 -13.84 -6.68 -30.74
C GLN A 196 -13.99 -7.99 -31.53
N SER A 197 -14.95 -8.03 -32.46
CA SER A 197 -15.25 -9.23 -33.27
C SER A 197 -15.26 -8.97 -34.78
N SER A 198 -15.01 -7.73 -35.20
CA SER A 198 -14.99 -7.32 -36.59
C SER A 198 -13.74 -7.87 -37.31
N SER A 199 -13.83 -8.18 -38.60
CA SER A 199 -12.62 -8.50 -39.39
C SER A 199 -11.75 -7.28 -39.70
N THR A 200 -12.17 -6.09 -39.25
CA THR A 200 -11.54 -4.80 -39.49
C THR A 200 -11.58 -3.98 -38.21
N PHE A 201 -10.47 -3.32 -37.88
CA PHE A 201 -10.38 -2.34 -36.81
C PHE A 201 -9.81 -1.03 -37.37
N PHE A 202 -10.37 0.10 -36.95
CA PHE A 202 -9.96 1.43 -37.38
C PHE A 202 -9.76 2.33 -36.16
N ALA A 203 -8.62 3.00 -36.07
CA ALA A 203 -8.36 4.02 -35.05
C ALA A 203 -7.86 5.33 -35.67
N GLN A 204 -8.25 6.44 -35.07
CA GLN A 204 -7.82 7.78 -35.42
C GLN A 204 -7.37 8.56 -34.18
N VAL A 205 -6.24 9.24 -34.26
CA VAL A 205 -5.86 10.24 -33.24
C VAL A 205 -6.49 11.59 -33.62
N ASN A 206 -7.36 12.09 -32.75
CA ASN A 206 -7.90 13.44 -32.74
C ASN A 206 -7.05 14.33 -31.81
N ARG A 207 -6.39 15.34 -32.36
CA ARG A 207 -5.44 16.16 -31.60
C ARG A 207 -6.15 17.23 -30.77
N GLY A 208 -5.91 17.25 -29.46
CA GLY A 208 -6.17 18.40 -28.60
C GLY A 208 -5.00 19.41 -28.60
N SER A 209 -3.76 18.90 -28.74
CA SER A 209 -2.51 19.66 -28.73
C SER A 209 -1.57 19.26 -29.87
N SER A 210 -0.51 20.05 -30.12
CA SER A 210 0.48 19.71 -31.15
C SER A 210 1.31 18.47 -30.75
N ASN A 211 1.83 17.73 -31.73
CA ASN A 211 2.70 16.54 -31.70
C ASN A 211 2.27 15.39 -30.79
N SER A 212 1.03 14.91 -30.92
CA SER A 212 0.53 13.70 -30.24
C SER A 212 0.07 12.67 -31.28
N GLY A 213 0.48 11.41 -31.16
CA GLY A 213 0.23 10.40 -32.20
C GLY A 213 0.44 8.94 -31.77
N PHE A 214 0.25 8.02 -32.72
CA PHE A 214 0.34 6.57 -32.48
C PHE A 214 1.79 6.10 -32.40
N HIS A 215 2.11 5.41 -31.31
CA HIS A 215 3.35 4.65 -31.13
C HIS A 215 3.20 3.21 -31.61
N GLY A 216 2.08 2.57 -31.27
CA GLY A 216 1.82 1.19 -31.67
C GLY A 216 0.35 0.80 -31.57
N ILE A 217 0.01 -0.31 -32.21
CA ILE A 217 -1.29 -1.00 -32.06
C ILE A 217 -1.02 -2.49 -31.89
N GLN A 218 -1.71 -3.12 -30.95
CA GLN A 218 -1.60 -4.54 -30.68
C GLN A 218 -2.98 -5.19 -30.59
N ILE A 219 -3.17 -6.25 -31.36
CA ILE A 219 -4.43 -7.01 -31.42
C ILE A 219 -4.21 -8.33 -30.70
N VAL A 220 -4.89 -8.57 -29.60
CA VAL A 220 -4.69 -9.74 -28.72
C VAL A 220 -5.91 -10.65 -28.84
N SER A 221 -5.72 -11.88 -29.31
CA SER A 221 -6.83 -12.85 -29.34
C SER A 221 -7.33 -13.11 -27.92
N LYS A 222 -8.57 -13.55 -27.75
CA LYS A 222 -9.03 -14.18 -26.50
C LYS A 222 -8.82 -15.69 -26.68
N ALA A 223 -7.97 -16.34 -25.86
CA ALA A 223 -7.66 -17.76 -26.00
C ALA A 223 -8.94 -18.61 -25.83
N PRO A 224 -9.14 -19.72 -26.59
CA PRO A 224 -10.21 -20.66 -26.29
C PRO A 224 -9.80 -21.47 -25.06
N ALA A 225 -10.56 -21.39 -23.97
CA ALA A 225 -10.30 -22.19 -22.79
C ALA A 225 -10.43 -23.70 -23.06
N GLU A 226 -9.69 -24.53 -22.33
CA GLU A 226 -9.96 -25.98 -22.27
C GLU A 226 -11.37 -26.17 -21.68
N ASP A 227 -12.19 -26.96 -22.35
CA ASP A 227 -13.61 -27.23 -22.05
C ASP A 227 -13.81 -28.76 -22.21
N GLY A 228 -13.68 -29.46 -21.09
CA GLY A 228 -13.44 -30.89 -20.95
C GLY A 228 -14.64 -31.74 -21.31
N ASP A 229 -15.85 -31.22 -21.09
CA ASP A 229 -17.12 -31.85 -21.45
C ASP A 229 -17.84 -31.19 -22.64
N ASN A 230 -17.30 -30.08 -23.16
CA ASN A 230 -17.73 -29.36 -24.35
C ASN A 230 -19.10 -28.68 -24.19
N ASP A 231 -19.39 -28.16 -23.00
CA ASP A 231 -20.64 -27.48 -22.68
C ASP A 231 -20.58 -25.96 -22.84
N GLY A 232 -19.38 -25.41 -22.99
CA GLY A 232 -19.10 -23.99 -23.17
C GLY A 232 -18.58 -23.27 -21.94
N LEU A 233 -18.45 -23.95 -20.80
CA LEU A 233 -17.76 -23.46 -19.60
C LEU A 233 -16.27 -23.89 -19.62
N PRO A 234 -15.33 -23.02 -19.20
CA PRO A 234 -13.92 -23.38 -19.06
C PRO A 234 -13.65 -24.31 -17.87
N ASP A 235 -12.86 -25.38 -18.07
CA ASP A 235 -12.47 -26.32 -17.00
C ASP A 235 -11.85 -25.61 -15.78
N GLY A 236 -11.03 -24.59 -16.05
CA GLY A 236 -10.36 -23.80 -15.02
C GLY A 236 -11.33 -22.93 -14.22
N TRP A 237 -12.35 -22.38 -14.88
CA TRP A 237 -13.38 -21.57 -14.24
C TRP A 237 -14.34 -22.45 -13.43
N GLU A 238 -14.77 -23.58 -13.99
CA GLU A 238 -15.60 -24.56 -13.27
C GLU A 238 -14.91 -25.06 -12.00
N THR A 239 -13.61 -25.37 -12.07
CA THR A 239 -12.86 -25.83 -10.89
C THR A 239 -12.75 -24.75 -9.81
N ALA A 240 -12.51 -23.50 -10.22
CA ALA A 240 -12.36 -22.37 -9.29
C ALA A 240 -13.66 -22.10 -8.55
N ASN A 241 -14.80 -22.18 -9.25
CA ASN A 241 -16.12 -21.94 -8.69
C ASN A 241 -16.84 -23.21 -8.24
N GLY A 242 -16.09 -24.27 -7.89
CA GLY A 242 -16.62 -25.51 -7.29
C GLY A 242 -17.60 -26.33 -8.14
N LEU A 243 -17.69 -26.04 -9.44
CA LEU A 243 -18.40 -26.83 -10.44
C LEU A 243 -17.53 -27.99 -10.93
N SER A 244 -18.09 -28.89 -11.74
CA SER A 244 -17.41 -30.10 -12.20
C SER A 244 -16.97 -30.01 -13.67
N PRO A 245 -15.65 -29.94 -13.98
CA PRO A 245 -15.07 -29.84 -15.35
C PRO A 245 -15.29 -31.03 -16.30
N THR A 246 -16.21 -31.92 -15.95
CA THR A 246 -16.47 -33.18 -16.70
C THR A 246 -17.95 -33.52 -16.76
N ASP A 247 -18.81 -32.59 -16.32
CA ASP A 247 -20.25 -32.74 -16.24
C ASP A 247 -20.98 -31.57 -16.90
N ASP A 248 -21.35 -31.76 -18.16
CA ASP A 248 -22.06 -30.83 -19.06
C ASP A 248 -23.51 -30.48 -18.64
N GLY A 249 -23.82 -30.55 -17.35
CA GLY A 249 -25.17 -30.52 -16.81
C GLY A 249 -25.94 -31.85 -16.92
N SER A 250 -25.29 -32.94 -17.37
CA SER A 250 -25.99 -34.20 -17.64
C SER A 250 -26.10 -35.15 -16.44
N VAL A 251 -25.21 -35.01 -15.45
CA VAL A 251 -25.26 -35.72 -14.17
C VAL A 251 -25.88 -34.84 -13.10
N ASP A 252 -25.37 -33.63 -12.92
CA ASP A 252 -25.95 -32.58 -12.08
C ASP A 252 -26.26 -31.34 -12.93
N ALA A 253 -27.48 -30.84 -12.84
CA ALA A 253 -27.90 -29.71 -13.66
C ALA A 253 -27.22 -28.40 -13.28
N SER A 254 -26.70 -28.30 -12.04
CA SER A 254 -25.97 -27.11 -11.55
C SER A 254 -24.59 -26.95 -12.18
N ASN A 255 -24.00 -28.01 -12.75
CA ASN A 255 -22.64 -27.93 -13.31
C ASN A 255 -22.62 -27.42 -14.75
N GLY A 256 -23.72 -27.52 -15.49
CA GLY A 256 -23.75 -27.10 -16.89
C GLY A 256 -23.94 -25.58 -17.07
N PRO A 257 -23.84 -25.03 -18.29
CA PRO A 257 -23.95 -23.60 -18.58
C PRO A 257 -25.32 -22.98 -18.27
N ALA A 258 -26.33 -23.81 -18.01
CA ALA A 258 -27.67 -23.37 -17.61
C ALA A 258 -27.99 -23.77 -16.16
N GLY A 259 -26.95 -24.12 -15.39
CA GLY A 259 -26.98 -24.26 -13.95
C GLY A 259 -27.05 -22.88 -13.30
N ASP A 260 -27.66 -22.87 -12.12
CA ASP A 260 -27.93 -21.70 -11.29
C ASP A 260 -27.86 -22.24 -9.83
N PRO A 261 -26.64 -22.41 -9.29
CA PRO A 261 -26.40 -23.16 -8.05
C PRO A 261 -26.87 -22.44 -6.77
N ASP A 262 -26.79 -21.11 -6.74
CA ASP A 262 -27.25 -20.23 -5.65
C ASP A 262 -28.71 -19.76 -5.80
N ALA A 263 -29.30 -19.90 -6.99
CA ALA A 263 -30.71 -19.62 -7.29
C ALA A 263 -31.08 -18.13 -7.32
N ASP A 264 -30.14 -17.29 -7.73
CA ASP A 264 -30.26 -15.83 -7.85
C ASP A 264 -30.95 -15.40 -9.17
N GLY A 265 -30.95 -16.30 -10.18
CA GLY A 265 -31.54 -16.09 -11.50
C GLY A 265 -30.55 -15.73 -12.62
N SER A 266 -29.26 -15.61 -12.30
CA SER A 266 -28.15 -15.71 -13.23
C SER A 266 -27.88 -17.19 -13.58
N ASP A 267 -27.20 -17.46 -14.69
CA ASP A 267 -26.77 -18.83 -15.00
C ASP A 267 -25.25 -18.87 -15.14
N ASN A 268 -24.64 -20.04 -14.93
CA ASN A 268 -23.17 -20.21 -14.96
C ASN A 268 -22.51 -19.56 -16.18
N LEU A 269 -23.19 -19.53 -17.34
CA LEU A 269 -22.66 -18.91 -18.55
C LEU A 269 -22.74 -17.37 -18.51
N ALA A 270 -23.80 -16.83 -17.93
CA ALA A 270 -23.96 -15.41 -17.62
C ALA A 270 -22.91 -14.96 -16.59
N GLU A 271 -22.72 -15.71 -15.51
CA GLU A 271 -21.77 -15.42 -14.43
C GLU A 271 -20.34 -15.47 -14.93
N LEU A 272 -19.99 -16.50 -15.71
CA LEU A 272 -18.71 -16.55 -16.43
C LEU A 272 -18.46 -15.31 -17.31
N THR A 273 -19.51 -14.76 -17.91
CA THR A 273 -19.39 -13.60 -18.80
C THR A 273 -19.22 -12.30 -18.01
N ARG A 274 -19.80 -12.21 -16.81
CA ARG A 274 -19.80 -11.00 -15.97
C ARG A 274 -18.70 -11.00 -14.91
N GLY A 275 -18.14 -12.15 -14.58
CA GLY A 275 -17.08 -12.29 -13.58
C GLY A 275 -17.61 -12.50 -12.16
N THR A 276 -18.91 -12.78 -12.00
CA THR A 276 -19.56 -13.03 -10.71
C THR A 276 -19.43 -14.50 -10.28
N ASP A 277 -19.65 -14.81 -9.00
CA ASP A 277 -19.45 -16.15 -8.43
C ASP A 277 -20.73 -16.99 -8.47
N PRO A 278 -20.79 -18.11 -9.22
CA PRO A 278 -21.98 -18.98 -9.33
C PRO A 278 -22.37 -19.74 -8.05
N GLN A 279 -21.74 -19.44 -6.92
CA GLN A 279 -22.13 -19.95 -5.61
C GLN A 279 -22.53 -18.85 -4.63
N ASN A 280 -22.53 -17.59 -5.06
CA ASN A 280 -22.84 -16.43 -4.26
C ASN A 280 -23.94 -15.63 -4.97
N ASP A 281 -25.09 -15.49 -4.34
CA ASP A 281 -26.23 -14.81 -4.96
C ASP A 281 -26.05 -13.29 -5.07
N ASP A 282 -25.09 -12.71 -4.36
CA ASP A 282 -24.81 -11.27 -4.26
C ASP A 282 -23.29 -11.08 -4.18
N SER A 283 -22.65 -10.83 -5.34
CA SER A 283 -21.19 -10.88 -5.47
C SER A 283 -20.43 -9.69 -4.88
N ASP A 284 -21.05 -8.52 -4.78
CA ASP A 284 -20.50 -7.29 -4.19
C ASP A 284 -21.15 -6.91 -2.83
N ALA A 285 -22.19 -7.64 -2.41
CA ALA A 285 -22.81 -7.57 -1.09
C ALA A 285 -23.59 -6.27 -0.82
N ASP A 286 -24.17 -5.67 -1.86
CA ASP A 286 -24.95 -4.44 -1.80
C ASP A 286 -26.46 -4.68 -1.50
N GLY A 287 -26.88 -5.95 -1.52
CA GLY A 287 -28.25 -6.40 -1.27
C GLY A 287 -29.10 -6.65 -2.52
N LEU A 288 -28.55 -6.46 -3.72
CA LEU A 288 -29.09 -7.00 -4.97
C LEU A 288 -28.55 -8.40 -5.22
N SER A 289 -28.90 -8.97 -6.37
CA SER A 289 -28.43 -10.30 -6.72
C SER A 289 -27.87 -10.23 -8.12
N ASP A 290 -26.85 -10.99 -8.46
CA ASP A 290 -26.18 -10.89 -9.77
C ASP A 290 -27.17 -11.02 -10.95
N GLY A 291 -28.24 -11.81 -10.78
CA GLY A 291 -29.33 -12.00 -11.73
C GLY A 291 -30.26 -10.78 -11.92
N VAL A 292 -30.32 -9.87 -10.96
CA VAL A 292 -31.03 -8.57 -11.01
C VAL A 292 -30.16 -7.52 -11.69
N GLU A 293 -28.84 -7.65 -11.58
CA GLU A 293 -27.85 -6.66 -11.96
C GLU A 293 -27.21 -6.99 -13.29
N THR A 294 -27.82 -6.48 -14.35
CA THR A 294 -27.52 -7.00 -15.69
C THR A 294 -26.20 -6.48 -16.30
N GLY A 295 -25.52 -5.51 -15.67
CA GLY A 295 -24.33 -4.83 -16.19
C GLY A 295 -24.63 -4.01 -17.46
N GLY A 296 -25.87 -3.55 -17.60
CA GLY A 296 -26.41 -2.94 -18.81
C GLY A 296 -26.25 -1.42 -18.88
N GLY A 297 -25.92 -0.76 -17.76
CA GLY A 297 -25.87 0.70 -17.60
C GLY A 297 -27.23 1.37 -17.84
N ALA A 298 -28.33 0.64 -17.66
CA ALA A 298 -29.66 1.11 -18.01
C ALA A 298 -30.75 0.51 -17.12
N PHE A 299 -31.29 1.34 -16.23
CA PHE A 299 -32.36 0.93 -15.34
C PHE A 299 -33.68 0.60 -16.05
N VAL A 300 -34.08 -0.68 -15.91
CA VAL A 300 -35.38 -1.17 -16.36
C VAL A 300 -36.36 -1.27 -15.18
N GLY A 301 -35.84 -1.53 -13.98
CA GLY A 301 -36.51 -1.46 -12.67
C GLY A 301 -35.85 -2.39 -11.64
N ALA A 302 -36.42 -2.50 -10.43
CA ALA A 302 -35.88 -3.29 -9.31
C ALA A 302 -35.76 -4.83 -9.50
N THR A 303 -35.88 -5.34 -10.73
CA THR A 303 -35.62 -6.76 -11.06
C THR A 303 -34.73 -6.89 -12.31
N ASP A 304 -34.18 -5.77 -12.77
CA ASP A 304 -33.30 -5.56 -13.93
C ASP A 304 -32.77 -4.12 -13.82
N THR A 305 -31.85 -3.91 -12.87
CA THR A 305 -31.33 -2.59 -12.48
C THR A 305 -30.32 -2.08 -13.49
N GLY A 306 -29.57 -3.00 -14.11
CA GLY A 306 -28.53 -2.65 -15.05
C GLY A 306 -27.25 -2.12 -14.41
N SER A 307 -27.19 -2.04 -13.07
CA SER A 307 -25.98 -1.86 -12.27
C SER A 307 -24.94 -2.96 -12.55
N ASP A 308 -23.70 -2.72 -12.15
CA ASP A 308 -22.58 -3.66 -12.26
C ASP A 308 -22.55 -4.59 -11.03
N PRO A 309 -22.77 -5.90 -11.17
CA PRO A 309 -22.83 -6.85 -10.04
C PRO A 309 -21.47 -7.14 -9.35
N LEU A 310 -20.51 -6.23 -9.48
CA LEU A 310 -19.18 -6.32 -8.90
C LEU A 310 -18.76 -4.97 -8.27
N ASP A 311 -19.70 -4.04 -8.16
CA ASP A 311 -19.51 -2.66 -7.75
C ASP A 311 -20.72 -2.24 -6.92
N ASP A 312 -20.53 -2.08 -5.61
CA ASP A 312 -21.60 -1.91 -4.64
C ASP A 312 -22.31 -0.53 -4.73
N ASP A 313 -21.70 0.43 -5.45
CA ASP A 313 -22.22 1.76 -5.78
C ASP A 313 -21.84 2.10 -7.24
N SER A 314 -22.65 1.65 -8.20
CA SER A 314 -22.33 1.67 -9.65
C SER A 314 -22.15 3.08 -10.25
N ASP A 315 -22.59 4.14 -9.55
CA ASP A 315 -22.48 5.52 -10.02
C ASP A 315 -21.72 6.48 -9.10
N ASP A 316 -21.11 5.94 -8.04
CA ASP A 316 -20.24 6.60 -7.06
C ASP A 316 -20.91 7.81 -6.35
N ASP A 317 -22.22 7.76 -6.08
CA ASP A 317 -22.95 8.86 -5.42
C ASP A 317 -23.10 8.72 -3.91
N GLY A 318 -22.72 7.55 -3.38
CA GLY A 318 -22.76 7.21 -1.96
C GLY A 318 -24.04 6.49 -1.51
N LEU A 319 -24.94 6.10 -2.42
CA LEU A 319 -25.98 5.12 -2.17
C LEU A 319 -25.60 3.78 -2.81
N LEU A 320 -25.78 2.69 -2.07
CA LEU A 320 -25.61 1.35 -2.64
C LEU A 320 -26.72 1.05 -3.66
N ASP A 321 -26.43 0.33 -4.73
CA ASP A 321 -27.40 0.08 -5.81
C ASP A 321 -28.67 -0.62 -5.27
N GLY A 322 -28.50 -1.52 -4.32
CA GLY A 322 -29.56 -2.20 -3.58
C GLY A 322 -30.36 -1.28 -2.67
N ALA A 323 -29.74 -0.28 -2.05
CA ALA A 323 -30.42 0.72 -1.23
C ALA A 323 -31.33 1.61 -2.09
N GLU A 324 -30.87 1.99 -3.27
CA GLU A 324 -31.61 2.86 -4.21
C GLU A 324 -32.90 2.23 -4.73
N VAL A 325 -32.87 0.92 -5.00
CA VAL A 325 -34.06 0.20 -5.47
C VAL A 325 -34.96 -0.26 -4.33
N ALA A 326 -34.42 -0.36 -3.11
CA ALA A 326 -35.15 -0.67 -1.89
C ALA A 326 -35.79 0.56 -1.22
N ALA A 327 -35.30 1.77 -1.53
CA ALA A 327 -35.80 3.02 -0.96
C ALA A 327 -37.31 3.21 -1.22
N ASP A 328 -38.08 3.31 -0.14
CA ASP A 328 -39.52 3.63 -0.13
C ASP A 328 -39.66 5.01 0.53
N PRO A 329 -40.12 6.07 -0.18
CA PRO A 329 -40.99 6.02 -1.35
C PRO A 329 -40.34 6.27 -2.72
N PHE A 330 -39.04 6.52 -2.79
CA PHE A 330 -38.35 6.92 -4.02
C PHE A 330 -37.45 5.80 -4.52
N ILE A 331 -37.67 5.37 -5.76
CA ILE A 331 -36.78 4.43 -6.45
C ILE A 331 -35.93 5.27 -7.39
N THR A 332 -34.63 5.31 -7.13
CA THR A 332 -33.62 6.00 -7.96
C THR A 332 -33.01 5.02 -8.97
N ASP A 333 -32.27 5.56 -9.94
CA ASP A 333 -31.59 4.81 -11.00
C ASP A 333 -30.13 4.62 -10.59
N PRO A 334 -29.71 3.40 -10.21
CA PRO A 334 -28.36 3.07 -9.71
C PRO A 334 -27.27 3.10 -10.77
N ASN A 335 -27.44 3.94 -11.79
CA ASN A 335 -26.44 4.18 -12.83
C ASN A 335 -26.33 5.69 -13.10
N LEU A 336 -26.98 6.50 -12.27
CA LEU A 336 -27.12 7.93 -12.36
C LEU A 336 -27.14 8.54 -10.94
N SER A 337 -26.00 9.08 -10.53
CA SER A 337 -25.83 9.95 -9.36
C SER A 337 -26.77 11.17 -9.22
N ASP A 338 -27.71 11.38 -10.15
CA ASP A 338 -28.76 12.41 -10.15
C ASP A 338 -29.89 11.92 -11.07
N THR A 339 -30.81 11.13 -10.49
CA THR A 339 -31.87 10.42 -11.22
C THR A 339 -32.76 11.36 -12.04
N ASP A 340 -33.07 12.55 -11.52
CA ASP A 340 -33.95 13.50 -12.19
C ASP A 340 -33.23 14.55 -13.07
N GLY A 341 -31.90 14.58 -12.97
CA GLY A 341 -30.98 15.36 -13.78
C GLY A 341 -31.03 16.86 -13.49
N ASP A 342 -31.37 17.24 -12.26
CA ASP A 342 -31.50 18.63 -11.88
C ASP A 342 -30.22 19.27 -11.33
N GLY A 343 -29.24 18.46 -10.92
CA GLY A 343 -27.91 18.84 -10.43
C GLY A 343 -27.74 18.77 -8.91
N VAL A 344 -28.57 17.99 -8.23
CA VAL A 344 -28.39 17.53 -6.83
C VAL A 344 -28.40 16.00 -6.89
N GLY A 345 -27.50 15.34 -6.16
CA GLY A 345 -27.43 13.88 -6.23
C GLY A 345 -28.42 13.16 -5.33
N ASP A 346 -28.72 11.91 -5.66
CA ASP A 346 -29.82 11.16 -5.06
C ASP A 346 -29.57 10.91 -3.57
N ALA A 347 -28.34 10.54 -3.21
CA ALA A 347 -27.89 10.42 -1.81
C ALA A 347 -28.22 11.67 -0.98
N LEU A 348 -27.90 12.85 -1.52
CA LEU A 348 -28.07 14.13 -0.86
C LEU A 348 -29.55 14.55 -0.80
N GLU A 349 -30.35 14.18 -1.79
CA GLU A 349 -31.79 14.43 -1.77
C GLU A 349 -32.51 13.57 -0.73
N LEU A 350 -32.13 12.30 -0.60
CA LEU A 350 -32.63 11.43 0.46
C LEU A 350 -32.20 11.93 1.84
N GLU A 351 -30.93 12.31 2.02
CA GLU A 351 -30.41 12.91 3.27
C GLU A 351 -31.18 14.20 3.64
N LEU A 352 -31.50 15.04 2.66
CA LEU A 352 -32.17 16.33 2.86
C LEU A 352 -33.71 16.25 2.77
N GLY A 353 -34.27 15.04 2.63
CA GLY A 353 -35.71 14.79 2.59
C GLY A 353 -36.42 15.42 1.38
N THR A 354 -35.73 15.58 0.25
CA THR A 354 -36.31 15.98 -1.03
C THR A 354 -36.58 14.78 -1.95
N ASP A 355 -37.14 15.01 -3.14
CA ASP A 355 -37.66 13.92 -3.97
C ASP A 355 -36.71 13.74 -5.15
N PRO A 356 -35.79 12.75 -5.11
CA PRO A 356 -34.74 12.55 -6.13
C PRO A 356 -35.30 12.20 -7.52
N THR A 357 -36.62 12.05 -7.65
CA THR A 357 -37.29 11.71 -8.91
C THR A 357 -38.09 12.88 -9.52
N ASP A 358 -38.10 14.06 -8.88
CA ASP A 358 -38.78 15.27 -9.37
C ASP A 358 -37.85 16.47 -9.43
N LEU A 359 -37.40 16.82 -10.65
CA LEU A 359 -36.53 17.96 -10.99
C LEU A 359 -36.92 19.37 -10.46
N ASN A 360 -38.05 19.49 -9.76
CA ASN A 360 -38.51 20.71 -9.09
C ASN A 360 -38.45 20.60 -7.56
N SER A 361 -38.07 19.46 -7.02
CA SER A 361 -38.01 19.09 -5.61
C SER A 361 -36.56 19.16 -5.13
N ARG A 362 -35.95 20.34 -5.25
CA ARG A 362 -34.57 20.54 -4.80
C ARG A 362 -34.51 20.74 -3.30
N PRO A 363 -33.40 20.38 -2.64
CA PRO A 363 -33.09 20.88 -1.31
C PRO A 363 -33.29 22.38 -1.25
N GLN A 364 -34.38 22.79 -0.61
CA GLN A 364 -34.52 24.18 -0.24
C GLN A 364 -33.58 24.35 0.93
N GLY A 365 -32.34 24.73 0.63
CA GLY A 365 -31.36 25.19 1.63
C GLY A 365 -32.10 26.01 2.66
N THR A 366 -32.15 25.47 3.88
CA THR A 366 -33.08 25.86 4.93
C THR A 366 -32.68 27.16 5.60
N GLY A 367 -32.40 28.21 4.83
CA GLY A 367 -32.23 29.54 5.36
C GLY A 367 -31.77 30.50 4.30
N SER A 368 -32.27 31.73 4.37
CA SER A 368 -31.59 32.87 3.78
C SER A 368 -30.08 32.72 4.05
N SER A 369 -29.23 32.79 3.03
CA SER A 369 -27.78 32.66 3.19
C SER A 369 -27.08 33.96 2.83
N ILE A 370 -26.04 34.34 3.56
CA ILE A 370 -25.33 35.61 3.39
C ILE A 370 -23.89 35.33 2.99
N GLY A 371 -23.62 35.36 1.69
CA GLY A 371 -22.28 35.23 1.11
C GLY A 371 -21.60 36.58 0.89
N ILE A 372 -20.31 36.68 1.19
CA ILE A 372 -19.44 37.81 0.87
C ILE A 372 -18.24 37.35 0.03
N ASN A 373 -18.01 38.03 -1.10
CA ASN A 373 -16.89 37.79 -2.01
C ASN A 373 -15.85 38.92 -1.89
N PHE A 374 -14.60 38.56 -1.57
CA PHE A 374 -13.50 39.50 -1.42
C PHE A 374 -12.78 39.78 -2.74
N ASN A 375 -13.20 40.82 -3.46
CA ASN A 375 -12.55 41.21 -4.70
C ASN A 375 -11.15 41.82 -4.51
N SER A 376 -10.34 41.77 -5.57
CA SER A 376 -9.09 42.53 -5.69
C SER A 376 -9.24 43.75 -6.59
N HIS A 377 -8.57 44.85 -6.22
CA HIS A 377 -8.45 46.03 -7.07
C HIS A 377 -7.84 45.72 -8.45
N ARG A 378 -7.00 44.68 -8.56
CA ARG A 378 -6.21 44.36 -9.76
C ARG A 378 -7.07 43.88 -10.93
N ASP A 379 -8.22 43.30 -10.64
CA ASP A 379 -9.09 42.61 -11.62
C ASP A 379 -10.57 42.68 -11.26
N LEU A 380 -10.97 43.70 -10.51
CA LEU A 380 -12.36 43.97 -10.08
C LEU A 380 -13.42 43.84 -11.19
N ALA A 381 -13.05 44.09 -12.46
CA ALA A 381 -13.97 43.97 -13.60
C ALA A 381 -14.25 42.52 -14.06
N ILE A 382 -13.45 41.56 -13.61
CA ILE A 382 -13.53 40.13 -13.98
C ILE A 382 -14.06 39.33 -12.78
N ALA A 383 -13.62 39.66 -11.57
CA ALA A 383 -13.90 38.95 -10.33
C ALA A 383 -15.24 39.34 -9.66
N GLN A 384 -15.81 40.49 -10.02
CA GLN A 384 -17.07 40.93 -9.42
C GLN A 384 -18.22 40.04 -9.90
N MET A 385 -18.88 39.37 -8.95
CA MET A 385 -20.05 38.52 -9.21
C MET A 385 -21.29 39.34 -9.52
N ALA A 386 -22.00 38.95 -10.57
CA ALA A 386 -23.35 39.39 -10.89
C ALA A 386 -24.37 38.74 -9.93
N PRO A 387 -25.56 39.32 -9.75
CA PRO A 387 -26.61 38.75 -8.91
C PRO A 387 -26.97 37.30 -9.24
N GLU A 388 -26.90 36.92 -10.51
CA GLU A 388 -27.18 35.59 -11.04
C GLU A 388 -26.01 34.60 -10.97
N ASP A 389 -24.79 35.06 -10.63
CA ASP A 389 -23.66 34.15 -10.49
C ASP A 389 -23.85 33.31 -9.21
N VAL A 390 -23.82 31.99 -9.37
CA VAL A 390 -23.89 31.01 -8.28
C VAL A 390 -22.48 30.53 -7.94
N ALA A 391 -22.15 30.52 -6.65
CA ALA A 391 -20.88 30.00 -6.14
C ALA A 391 -21.01 29.51 -4.69
N GLY A 392 -20.01 28.77 -4.24
CA GLY A 392 -19.91 28.17 -2.91
C GLY A 392 -19.88 26.63 -3.00
N HIS A 393 -19.69 25.97 -1.86
CA HIS A 393 -19.83 24.51 -1.75
C HIS A 393 -21.19 24.06 -2.31
N PRO A 394 -21.27 22.97 -3.10
CA PRO A 394 -22.50 22.53 -3.77
C PRO A 394 -23.73 22.53 -2.86
N ASP A 395 -23.65 21.96 -1.66
CA ASP A 395 -24.78 21.80 -0.73
C ASP A 395 -25.33 23.15 -0.21
N VAL A 396 -24.54 24.22 -0.30
CA VAL A 396 -24.94 25.56 0.17
C VAL A 396 -24.75 26.64 -0.89
N ALA A 397 -24.56 26.28 -2.16
CA ALA A 397 -24.22 27.24 -3.21
C ALA A 397 -25.30 28.33 -3.32
N GLN A 398 -24.87 29.60 -3.41
CA GLN A 398 -25.81 30.73 -3.42
C GLN A 398 -25.62 31.68 -4.60
N SER A 399 -26.70 32.39 -4.93
CA SER A 399 -26.68 33.57 -5.77
C SER A 399 -26.56 34.86 -4.93
N ASN A 400 -26.57 36.03 -5.56
CA ASN A 400 -26.57 37.34 -4.87
C ASN A 400 -25.37 37.60 -3.93
N TRP A 401 -24.19 37.07 -4.25
CA TRP A 401 -22.96 37.27 -3.48
C TRP A 401 -22.61 38.76 -3.27
N ASN A 402 -22.34 39.14 -2.02
CA ASN A 402 -22.01 40.51 -1.64
C ASN A 402 -20.56 40.84 -1.99
N ASN A 403 -20.35 41.70 -2.99
CA ASN A 403 -19.03 41.98 -3.54
C ASN A 403 -18.33 43.13 -2.81
N THR A 404 -17.09 42.95 -2.34
CA THR A 404 -16.28 44.08 -1.84
C THR A 404 -15.68 44.90 -2.99
N ASN A 405 -15.21 46.12 -2.70
CA ASN A 405 -14.59 47.01 -3.69
C ASN A 405 -13.09 46.77 -3.93
N GLY A 406 -12.49 45.81 -3.23
CA GLY A 406 -11.08 45.43 -3.33
C GLY A 406 -10.03 46.46 -2.93
N GLY A 407 -10.39 47.57 -2.28
CA GLY A 407 -9.43 48.50 -1.65
C GLY A 407 -8.38 49.14 -2.59
N ILE A 408 -7.32 49.74 -2.02
CA ILE A 408 -6.12 50.22 -2.76
C ILE A 408 -4.88 49.50 -2.20
N ASP A 409 -4.13 48.82 -3.06
CA ASP A 409 -2.94 48.03 -2.72
C ASP A 409 -1.91 48.72 -1.80
N ALA A 410 -1.48 47.97 -0.79
CA ALA A 410 -0.20 48.04 -0.05
C ALA A 410 0.24 49.38 0.59
N LEU A 411 -0.59 50.43 0.59
CA LEU A 411 -0.26 51.71 1.24
C LEU A 411 -1.42 52.31 2.05
N GLY A 412 -2.18 51.45 2.73
CA GLY A 412 -3.05 51.82 3.85
C GLY A 412 -4.57 51.80 3.61
N GLY A 413 -5.13 50.79 2.93
CA GLY A 413 -6.57 50.76 2.68
C GLY A 413 -7.21 49.46 2.18
N ALA A 414 -6.84 48.28 2.74
CA ALA A 414 -7.57 47.02 2.49
C ALA A 414 -8.62 46.71 3.58
N ASN A 415 -8.57 47.37 4.73
CA ASN A 415 -9.64 47.33 5.73
C ASN A 415 -10.92 47.93 5.16
N GLY A 416 -12.05 47.36 5.53
CA GLY A 416 -13.34 47.87 5.11
C GLY A 416 -14.46 47.46 6.06
N ASP A 417 -15.62 48.00 5.74
CA ASP A 417 -16.88 47.67 6.37
C ASP A 417 -17.96 47.58 5.28
N GLN A 418 -19.20 47.35 5.66
CA GLN A 418 -20.33 47.27 4.72
C GLN A 418 -20.43 48.45 3.72
N THR A 419 -19.85 49.63 4.01
CA THR A 419 -19.85 50.77 3.08
C THR A 419 -18.98 50.56 1.84
N ALA A 420 -18.09 49.56 1.89
CA ALA A 420 -17.22 49.15 0.79
C ALA A 420 -17.83 48.03 -0.08
N LEU A 421 -19.09 47.65 0.12
CA LEU A 421 -19.81 46.69 -0.72
C LEU A 421 -20.35 47.34 -2.01
N LEU A 422 -20.17 46.66 -3.15
CA LEU A 422 -20.51 47.14 -4.51
C LEU A 422 -21.86 46.65 -5.03
N GLY A 423 -22.36 45.52 -4.54
CA GLY A 423 -23.62 44.90 -4.99
C GLY A 423 -23.80 43.52 -4.33
N PRO A 424 -25.02 42.95 -4.34
CA PRO A 424 -26.21 43.38 -5.09
C PRO A 424 -26.90 44.65 -4.56
N ALA A 425 -26.75 44.95 -3.27
CA ALA A 425 -27.21 46.21 -2.66
C ALA A 425 -26.03 47.00 -2.05
N PRO A 426 -25.52 48.05 -2.72
CA PRO A 426 -24.39 48.81 -2.20
C PRO A 426 -24.62 49.34 -0.77
N GLY A 427 -23.69 49.05 0.14
CA GLY A 427 -23.77 49.50 1.53
C GLY A 427 -24.51 48.59 2.51
N SER A 428 -25.02 47.44 2.06
CA SER A 428 -25.73 46.45 2.90
C SER A 428 -25.38 45.04 2.45
N LEU A 429 -25.25 44.11 3.41
CA LEU A 429 -25.32 42.69 3.09
C LEU A 429 -26.76 42.33 2.73
N VAL A 430 -26.90 41.50 1.69
CA VAL A 430 -28.14 40.86 1.30
C VAL A 430 -28.03 39.35 1.41
N ASP A 431 -29.17 38.68 1.53
CA ASP A 431 -29.25 37.23 1.43
C ASP A 431 -29.20 36.74 -0.04
N ASN A 432 -29.24 35.44 -0.23
CA ASN A 432 -29.36 34.73 -1.50
C ASN A 432 -30.60 35.16 -2.32
N GLU A 433 -31.66 35.72 -1.71
CA GLU A 433 -32.78 36.33 -2.44
C GLU A 433 -32.54 37.80 -2.83
N GLY A 434 -31.41 38.38 -2.43
CA GLY A 434 -31.06 39.78 -2.68
C GLY A 434 -31.76 40.77 -1.74
N ILE A 435 -32.32 40.30 -0.62
CA ILE A 435 -32.99 41.11 0.40
C ILE A 435 -31.97 41.57 1.47
N PRO A 436 -31.94 42.87 1.81
CA PRO A 436 -31.07 43.38 2.87
C PRO A 436 -31.36 42.74 4.25
N THR A 437 -30.35 42.11 4.85
CA THR A 437 -30.51 41.31 6.08
C THR A 437 -30.36 42.11 7.37
N GLY A 438 -29.65 43.25 7.30
CA GLY A 438 -29.30 44.05 8.48
C GLY A 438 -28.05 43.57 9.21
N VAL A 439 -27.47 42.44 8.79
CA VAL A 439 -26.14 41.99 9.22
C VAL A 439 -25.10 43.02 8.79
N THR A 440 -24.15 43.29 9.67
CA THR A 440 -23.04 44.22 9.43
C THR A 440 -21.72 43.46 9.44
N VAL A 441 -20.78 43.87 8.59
CA VAL A 441 -19.48 43.23 8.44
C VAL A 441 -18.36 44.25 8.51
N THR A 442 -17.28 43.88 9.18
CA THR A 442 -16.00 44.60 9.15
C THR A 442 -14.87 43.62 8.86
N TRP A 443 -13.85 44.06 8.12
CA TRP A 443 -12.66 43.25 7.89
C TRP A 443 -11.39 44.07 8.03
N SER A 444 -10.35 43.40 8.52
CA SER A 444 -9.00 43.97 8.65
C SER A 444 -7.99 43.14 7.86
N SER A 445 -7.24 43.83 7.01
CA SER A 445 -6.30 43.23 6.06
C SER A 445 -5.19 44.23 5.70
N ASN A 446 -4.03 43.71 5.30
CA ASN A 446 -2.90 44.52 4.82
C ASN A 446 -2.94 44.73 3.30
N GLY A 447 -3.60 43.84 2.57
CA GLY A 447 -3.65 43.86 1.11
C GLY A 447 -4.79 43.02 0.54
N THR A 448 -5.09 43.30 -0.72
CA THR A 448 -5.96 42.49 -1.56
C THR A 448 -5.13 41.93 -2.70
N TRP A 449 -5.32 40.65 -3.00
CA TRP A 449 -4.56 39.92 -4.00
C TRP A 449 -5.49 39.10 -4.87
N ASN A 450 -4.95 38.59 -5.97
CA ASN A 450 -5.70 37.76 -6.90
C ASN A 450 -4.88 36.57 -7.39
N THR A 451 -5.56 35.45 -7.65
CA THR A 451 -4.99 34.22 -8.23
C THR A 451 -4.97 34.25 -9.76
N ASN A 452 -5.73 35.15 -10.38
CA ASN A 452 -5.94 35.27 -11.83
C ASN A 452 -6.73 34.11 -12.44
N ASN A 453 -7.67 33.51 -11.70
CA ASN A 453 -8.46 32.37 -12.15
C ASN A 453 -9.50 32.72 -13.23
N GLY A 454 -9.71 34.02 -13.47
CA GLY A 454 -10.62 34.49 -14.50
C GLY A 454 -12.03 34.67 -13.97
N GLY A 455 -13.04 34.49 -14.82
CA GLY A 455 -14.45 34.79 -14.48
C GLY A 455 -15.45 33.94 -15.27
N SER A 456 -15.06 32.70 -15.55
CA SER A 456 -15.81 31.70 -16.32
C SER A 456 -17.05 31.16 -15.60
N SER A 457 -16.98 30.99 -14.27
CA SER A 457 -18.07 30.58 -13.38
C SER A 457 -18.14 31.49 -12.15
N GLY A 458 -19.15 31.32 -11.29
CA GLY A 458 -19.21 32.04 -10.01
C GLY A 458 -18.08 31.60 -9.06
N ASP A 459 -17.76 30.32 -8.98
CA ASP A 459 -16.65 29.82 -8.13
C ASP A 459 -15.30 30.36 -8.58
N ASN A 460 -15.08 30.42 -9.90
CA ASN A 460 -13.90 31.07 -10.47
C ASN A 460 -13.80 32.55 -10.06
N LYS A 461 -14.93 33.25 -9.92
CA LYS A 461 -14.95 34.66 -9.50
C LYS A 461 -14.70 34.80 -7.99
N MET A 462 -15.30 33.93 -7.17
CA MET A 462 -15.11 33.89 -5.72
C MET A 462 -13.66 33.53 -5.37
N MET A 463 -13.14 32.46 -5.96
CA MET A 463 -11.78 31.94 -5.72
C MET A 463 -10.69 32.72 -6.49
N ASN A 464 -11.03 33.90 -6.99
CA ASN A 464 -10.07 34.75 -7.69
C ASN A 464 -9.49 35.85 -6.79
N GLY A 465 -10.31 36.61 -6.05
CA GLY A 465 -9.84 37.67 -5.16
C GLY A 465 -9.72 37.21 -3.72
N TYR A 466 -8.72 37.68 -2.97
CA TYR A 466 -8.59 37.37 -1.54
C TYR A 466 -7.94 38.48 -0.72
N ILE A 467 -8.19 38.46 0.59
CA ILE A 467 -7.56 39.33 1.60
C ILE A 467 -6.51 38.57 2.41
N ASP A 468 -5.35 39.20 2.66
CA ASP A 468 -4.24 38.57 3.40
C ASP A 468 -3.58 39.50 4.44
N ASN A 469 -2.56 38.97 5.14
CA ASN A 469 -1.65 39.77 5.95
C ASN A 469 -0.16 39.55 5.58
N ILE A 470 0.53 40.64 5.21
CA ILE A 470 1.91 40.62 4.66
C ILE A 470 2.99 40.47 5.75
N ASN A 471 2.74 40.83 7.02
CA ASN A 471 3.78 40.80 8.06
C ASN A 471 3.88 39.44 8.77
N ALA A 472 5.11 39.00 9.09
CA ALA A 472 5.36 37.79 9.88
C ALA A 472 4.70 37.90 11.26
N GLY A 473 3.77 36.99 11.57
CA GLY A 473 3.04 36.92 12.84
C GLY A 473 1.78 37.78 12.92
N GLY A 474 1.11 38.07 11.80
CA GLY A 474 -0.19 38.74 11.79
C GLY A 474 -1.25 37.94 11.03
N PHE A 475 -2.51 38.12 11.42
CA PHE A 475 -3.70 37.52 10.81
C PHE A 475 -4.49 38.56 9.99
N CYS A 476 -5.34 38.13 9.05
CA CYS A 476 -6.47 38.95 8.60
C CYS A 476 -7.73 38.47 9.33
N GLN A 477 -8.68 39.37 9.56
CA GLN A 477 -9.87 39.08 10.39
C GLN A 477 -11.11 39.62 9.71
N VAL A 478 -12.20 38.86 9.77
CA VAL A 478 -13.54 39.27 9.34
C VAL A 478 -14.51 39.08 10.49
N ASP A 479 -15.27 40.11 10.80
CA ASP A 479 -16.25 40.14 11.89
C ASP A 479 -17.64 40.42 11.33
N PHE A 480 -18.60 39.58 11.68
CA PHE A 480 -20.02 39.74 11.43
C PHE A 480 -20.76 40.05 12.71
N GLU A 481 -21.73 40.96 12.63
CA GLU A 481 -22.51 41.46 13.76
C GLU A 481 -23.98 41.60 13.35
N ASN A 482 -24.88 41.38 14.31
CA ASN A 482 -26.34 41.35 14.11
C ASN A 482 -26.80 40.20 13.20
N ILE A 483 -26.15 39.04 13.26
CA ILE A 483 -26.63 37.82 12.60
C ILE A 483 -28.03 37.50 13.14
N THR A 484 -28.97 37.27 12.23
CA THR A 484 -30.39 37.11 12.55
C THR A 484 -30.87 35.67 12.53
N TYR A 485 -30.02 34.74 12.09
CA TYR A 485 -30.34 33.32 12.12
C TYR A 485 -30.21 32.78 13.55
N PRO A 486 -31.21 32.01 14.04
CA PRO A 486 -31.18 31.43 15.37
C PRO A 486 -30.08 30.37 15.49
N ASN A 487 -29.92 29.55 14.45
CA ASN A 487 -28.81 28.62 14.24
C ASN A 487 -28.30 28.82 12.81
N TYR A 488 -27.00 28.68 12.61
CA TYR A 488 -26.37 28.83 11.31
C TYR A 488 -25.00 28.15 11.26
N ASP A 489 -24.56 27.81 10.07
CA ASP A 489 -23.20 27.37 9.79
C ASP A 489 -22.42 28.46 9.07
N VAL A 490 -21.09 28.43 9.20
CA VAL A 490 -20.20 29.39 8.53
C VAL A 490 -19.16 28.67 7.69
N TYR A 491 -19.27 28.82 6.38
CA TYR A 491 -18.31 28.32 5.40
C TYR A 491 -17.27 29.40 5.13
N VAL A 492 -15.99 29.03 5.19
CA VAL A 492 -14.86 29.93 4.95
C VAL A 492 -14.03 29.38 3.80
N TYR A 493 -14.01 30.11 2.69
CA TYR A 493 -13.27 29.73 1.49
C TYR A 493 -11.92 30.44 1.48
N PHE A 494 -10.84 29.68 1.33
CA PHE A 494 -9.47 30.18 1.44
C PHE A 494 -8.55 29.58 0.38
N GLY A 495 -7.41 30.23 0.16
CA GLY A 495 -6.52 29.89 -0.92
C GLY A 495 -5.30 30.78 -1.00
N SER A 496 -4.51 30.61 -2.05
CA SER A 496 -3.33 31.45 -2.30
C SER A 496 -2.98 31.56 -3.79
N ASP A 497 -1.97 32.37 -4.12
CA ASP A 497 -1.43 32.48 -5.48
C ASP A 497 -0.54 31.28 -5.91
N GLY A 498 -0.85 30.07 -5.43
CA GLY A 498 -0.29 28.76 -5.83
C GLY A 498 -0.65 27.61 -4.86
N ASN A 499 -0.38 26.35 -5.23
CA ASN A 499 -0.59 25.19 -4.34
C ASN A 499 0.45 25.08 -3.23
N GLY A 500 0.11 24.35 -2.16
CA GLY A 500 1.06 23.86 -1.17
C GLY A 500 1.45 24.88 -0.09
N ARG A 501 0.65 25.93 0.13
CA ARG A 501 0.94 26.96 1.13
C ARG A 501 0.17 26.70 2.40
N THR A 502 0.86 26.68 3.52
CA THR A 502 0.24 26.35 4.80
C THR A 502 -0.39 27.54 5.51
N GLY A 503 -1.40 27.29 6.34
CA GLY A 503 -2.06 28.28 7.19
C GLY A 503 -3.06 27.62 8.13
N SER A 504 -3.74 28.44 8.94
CA SER A 504 -4.90 27.98 9.70
C SER A 504 -6.01 29.01 9.72
N VAL A 505 -7.26 28.56 9.76
CA VAL A 505 -8.46 29.38 9.98
C VAL A 505 -8.86 29.19 11.44
N GLU A 506 -9.08 30.28 12.18
CA GLU A 506 -9.44 30.24 13.59
C GLU A 506 -10.67 31.11 13.84
N SER A 507 -11.63 30.59 14.60
CA SER A 507 -12.74 31.39 15.13
C SER A 507 -12.66 31.46 16.65
N THR A 508 -12.44 32.65 17.18
CA THR A 508 -12.55 32.89 18.64
C THR A 508 -13.99 32.81 19.14
N THR A 509 -14.98 32.81 18.24
CA THR A 509 -16.40 32.68 18.60
C THR A 509 -16.80 31.20 18.71
N ALA A 510 -16.38 30.37 17.76
CA ALA A 510 -16.63 28.92 17.81
C ALA A 510 -15.68 28.19 18.77
N GLY A 511 -14.44 28.69 18.94
CA GLY A 511 -13.40 28.02 19.71
C GLY A 511 -12.60 27.00 18.90
N GLU A 512 -12.80 26.96 17.59
CA GLU A 512 -12.22 25.98 16.66
C GLU A 512 -11.08 26.58 15.84
N ILE A 513 -10.13 25.72 15.45
CA ILE A 513 -8.99 26.02 14.59
C ILE A 513 -8.89 24.91 13.55
N PHE A 514 -8.77 25.29 12.27
CA PHE A 514 -8.58 24.37 11.17
C PHE A 514 -7.26 24.64 10.46
N SER A 515 -6.41 23.64 10.31
CA SER A 515 -5.10 23.69 9.68
C SER A 515 -5.19 23.26 8.20
N PHE A 516 -4.40 23.85 7.29
CA PHE A 516 -4.49 23.56 5.86
C PHE A 516 -3.19 23.79 5.08
N SER A 517 -3.07 23.10 3.95
CA SER A 517 -2.20 23.40 2.81
C SER A 517 -3.07 23.77 1.61
N THR A 518 -2.86 24.94 0.99
CA THR A 518 -3.81 25.45 -0.01
C THR A 518 -3.88 24.58 -1.27
N ASN A 519 -5.09 24.18 -1.65
CA ASN A 519 -5.45 23.72 -2.99
C ASN A 519 -5.93 24.91 -3.85
N SER A 520 -5.03 25.54 -4.60
CA SER A 520 -5.29 26.76 -5.38
C SER A 520 -4.47 26.86 -6.68
N GLN A 521 -5.13 26.93 -7.83
CA GLN A 521 -4.45 27.20 -9.11
C GLN A 521 -4.20 28.70 -9.30
N GLN A 522 -3.04 29.11 -9.84
CA GLN A 522 -2.76 30.49 -10.26
C GLN A 522 -2.84 30.60 -11.80
N GLY A 523 -3.76 31.42 -12.31
CA GLY A 523 -3.86 31.69 -13.75
C GLY A 523 -4.54 30.59 -14.58
N GLY A 524 -5.28 29.68 -13.93
CA GLY A 524 -6.11 28.63 -14.54
C GLY A 524 -7.54 28.61 -13.95
N LEU A 525 -8.35 27.60 -14.23
CA LEU A 525 -9.68 27.49 -13.63
C LEU A 525 -9.56 27.05 -12.16
N PHE A 526 -10.48 27.46 -11.30
CA PHE A 526 -10.66 26.83 -10.00
C PHE A 526 -10.84 25.32 -10.24
N PRO A 527 -10.04 24.45 -9.58
CA PRO A 527 -10.20 23.00 -9.70
C PRO A 527 -11.60 22.62 -9.22
N ASP A 528 -12.31 21.77 -9.96
CA ASP A 528 -13.76 21.54 -9.81
C ASP A 528 -14.18 20.87 -8.48
N SER A 529 -13.29 20.74 -7.48
CA SER A 529 -13.58 20.18 -6.15
C SER A 529 -13.29 21.16 -5.00
N TYR A 530 -14.28 21.27 -4.11
CA TYR A 530 -14.11 21.87 -2.79
C TYR A 530 -13.55 20.81 -1.85
N LEU A 531 -12.38 21.05 -1.27
CA LEU A 531 -11.71 20.13 -0.35
C LEU A 531 -11.79 20.69 1.07
N LEU A 532 -12.45 19.93 1.93
CA LEU A 532 -12.66 20.24 3.35
C LEU A 532 -11.36 20.06 4.13
N THR A 533 -11.24 20.80 5.23
CA THR A 533 -10.32 20.45 6.31
C THR A 533 -11.08 20.42 7.62
N GLU A 534 -10.92 19.33 8.36
CA GLU A 534 -11.38 19.15 9.74
C GLU A 534 -10.19 19.01 10.70
N ASP A 535 -8.96 19.06 10.18
CA ASP A 535 -7.70 18.94 10.94
C ASP A 535 -7.54 20.08 11.95
N ASP A 536 -7.64 19.73 13.23
CA ASP A 536 -7.42 20.62 14.37
C ASP A 536 -5.94 20.74 14.78
N ALA A 537 -5.04 19.95 14.15
CA ALA A 537 -3.70 19.69 14.63
C ALA A 537 -2.60 19.67 13.53
N ASN A 538 -2.19 20.82 13.01
CA ASN A 538 -0.94 21.05 12.24
C ASN A 538 -0.60 20.09 11.06
N GLY A 539 -1.45 19.12 10.69
CA GLY A 539 -1.24 18.18 9.60
C GLY A 539 -1.19 18.88 8.24
N ASN A 540 -1.88 20.01 8.13
CA ASN A 540 -2.00 20.86 6.95
C ASN A 540 -2.45 20.06 5.70
N PRO A 541 -3.63 19.39 5.73
CA PRO A 541 -4.17 18.68 4.58
C PRO A 541 -4.43 19.63 3.39
N SER A 542 -4.44 19.09 2.18
CA SER A 542 -4.72 19.87 0.97
C SER A 542 -6.18 20.31 0.92
N ALA A 543 -6.47 21.58 1.21
CA ALA A 543 -7.84 22.09 1.37
C ALA A 543 -8.05 23.48 0.76
N ASN A 544 -9.30 23.85 0.52
CA ASN A 544 -9.71 25.18 0.04
C ASN A 544 -10.96 25.76 0.74
N TYR A 545 -11.58 25.01 1.67
CA TYR A 545 -12.60 25.54 2.57
C TYR A 545 -12.64 24.81 3.93
N CYS A 546 -13.30 25.42 4.91
CA CYS A 546 -13.68 24.79 6.17
C CYS A 546 -15.06 25.28 6.64
N VAL A 547 -15.68 24.56 7.58
CA VAL A 547 -17.03 24.85 8.08
C VAL A 547 -17.02 24.93 9.60
N PHE A 548 -17.62 26.00 10.14
CA PHE A 548 -17.94 26.12 11.56
C PHE A 548 -19.42 25.82 11.73
N ARG A 549 -19.75 24.63 12.24
CA ARG A 549 -21.13 24.12 12.33
C ARG A 549 -21.82 24.57 13.63
N GLY A 550 -23.15 24.62 13.65
CA GLY A 550 -23.96 24.77 14.87
C GLY A 550 -23.85 26.12 15.60
N GLN A 551 -23.56 27.20 14.89
CA GLN A 551 -23.37 28.52 15.50
C GLN A 551 -24.71 29.19 15.85
N ASN A 552 -24.80 29.80 17.04
CA ASN A 552 -26.04 30.40 17.55
C ASN A 552 -25.87 31.83 18.10
N SER A 553 -24.73 32.45 17.83
CA SER A 553 -24.37 33.78 18.32
C SER A 553 -24.85 34.89 17.38
N SER A 554 -25.19 36.07 17.91
CA SER A 554 -25.52 37.24 17.07
C SER A 554 -24.30 37.88 16.39
N SER A 555 -23.10 37.36 16.66
CA SER A 555 -21.83 37.83 16.12
C SER A 555 -20.92 36.63 15.85
N PHE A 556 -20.15 36.69 14.76
CA PHE A 556 -19.17 35.68 14.40
C PHE A 556 -17.86 36.34 13.94
N SER A 557 -16.73 35.85 14.43
CA SER A 557 -15.40 36.37 14.07
C SER A 557 -14.52 35.25 13.60
N VAL A 558 -13.88 35.43 12.44
CA VAL A 558 -12.92 34.48 11.88
C VAL A 558 -11.63 35.19 11.50
N GLN A 559 -10.51 34.53 11.73
CA GLN A 559 -9.20 34.99 11.32
C GLN A 559 -8.44 33.90 10.58
N ILE A 560 -7.60 34.29 9.63
CA ILE A 560 -6.65 33.37 9.00
C ILE A 560 -5.25 33.67 9.53
N ASN A 561 -4.67 32.68 10.20
CA ASN A 561 -3.30 32.67 10.68
C ASN A 561 -2.38 32.12 9.59
N ARG A 562 -1.22 32.74 9.46
CA ARG A 562 -0.34 32.52 8.33
C ARG A 562 0.77 31.52 8.66
N GLY A 563 0.79 30.37 7.97
CA GLY A 563 1.92 29.43 7.97
C GLY A 563 2.97 29.82 6.91
N SER A 564 2.52 29.98 5.65
CA SER A 564 3.33 30.31 4.47
C SER A 564 2.97 31.67 3.86
N ALA A 565 3.73 32.19 2.88
CA ALA A 565 3.41 33.50 2.28
C ALA A 565 2.11 33.52 1.46
N ASN A 566 1.38 34.64 1.46
CA ASN A 566 0.21 34.95 0.61
C ASN A 566 -1.01 34.01 0.63
N SER A 567 -1.25 33.24 1.70
CA SER A 567 -2.55 32.57 1.92
C SER A 567 -3.58 33.55 2.52
N GLY A 568 -4.84 33.46 2.11
CA GLY A 568 -5.88 34.38 2.56
C GLY A 568 -7.32 33.93 2.29
N ILE A 569 -8.28 34.76 2.73
CA ILE A 569 -9.72 34.49 2.64
C ILE A 569 -10.26 35.01 1.31
N HIS A 570 -10.90 34.14 0.54
CA HIS A 570 -11.57 34.43 -0.74
C HIS A 570 -13.04 34.82 -0.53
N GLY A 571 -13.75 34.02 0.27
CA GLY A 571 -15.17 34.22 0.53
C GLY A 571 -15.56 33.69 1.90
N ILE A 572 -16.68 34.18 2.41
CA ILE A 572 -17.33 33.64 3.61
C ILE A 572 -18.83 33.58 3.34
N GLN A 573 -19.47 32.52 3.81
CA GLN A 573 -20.90 32.31 3.65
C GLN A 573 -21.53 31.89 4.97
N ILE A 574 -22.56 32.61 5.40
CA ILE A 574 -23.36 32.31 6.60
C ILE A 574 -24.66 31.67 6.13
N VAL A 575 -24.91 30.42 6.51
CA VAL A 575 -26.06 29.64 6.07
C VAL A 575 -26.98 29.45 7.26
N GLY A 576 -28.18 30.05 7.22
CA GLY A 576 -29.18 29.75 8.25
C GLY A 576 -29.58 28.29 8.13
N THR A 577 -29.62 27.57 9.25
CA THR A 577 -30.14 26.21 9.31
C THR A 577 -31.54 26.26 9.91
N ALA A 578 -32.53 25.62 9.26
CA ALA A 578 -33.83 25.48 9.91
C ALA A 578 -33.65 24.60 11.15
N PRO A 579 -34.40 24.87 12.23
CA PRO A 579 -34.64 23.80 13.19
C PRO A 579 -35.27 22.62 12.42
N PRO A 580 -34.88 21.37 12.70
CA PRO A 580 -35.49 20.20 12.06
C PRO A 580 -37.01 20.26 12.18
N VAL A 581 -37.71 19.78 11.15
CA VAL A 581 -39.17 19.61 11.24
C VAL A 581 -39.40 18.48 12.26
N ASP A 582 -40.30 18.74 13.21
CA ASP A 582 -40.70 17.84 14.30
C ASP A 582 -42.22 18.02 14.42
N ALA A 583 -42.96 17.13 13.75
CA ALA A 583 -44.36 17.27 13.41
C ALA A 583 -45.30 16.96 14.58
N ASP A 584 -44.84 16.19 15.56
CA ASP A 584 -45.56 15.91 16.80
C ASP A 584 -44.99 16.63 18.04
N GLU A 585 -43.92 17.41 17.85
CA GLU A 585 -43.27 18.29 18.83
C GLU A 585 -42.64 17.52 20.01
N ASP A 586 -42.13 16.32 19.76
CA ASP A 586 -41.56 15.44 20.79
C ASP A 586 -40.03 15.58 20.97
N GLY A 587 -39.36 16.20 20.00
CA GLY A 587 -37.92 16.46 20.01
C GLY A 587 -37.11 15.59 19.06
N LEU A 588 -37.71 14.59 18.41
CA LEU A 588 -37.12 13.84 17.30
C LEU A 588 -37.42 14.56 15.96
N PRO A 589 -36.45 14.63 15.03
CA PRO A 589 -36.70 15.16 13.69
C PRO A 589 -37.50 14.18 12.80
N ASP A 590 -38.52 14.68 12.08
CA ASP A 590 -39.33 13.88 11.14
C ASP A 590 -38.47 13.06 10.17
N ALA A 591 -37.41 13.68 9.62
CA ALA A 591 -36.53 13.04 8.65
C ALA A 591 -35.70 11.91 9.28
N TRP A 592 -35.29 12.08 10.53
CA TRP A 592 -34.58 11.04 11.27
C TRP A 592 -35.53 9.91 11.67
N GLU A 593 -36.74 10.23 12.13
CA GLU A 593 -37.75 9.24 12.45
C GLU A 593 -38.14 8.40 11.23
N ASP A 594 -38.39 9.05 10.09
CA ASP A 594 -38.76 8.36 8.85
C ASP A 594 -37.61 7.48 8.33
N ALA A 595 -36.36 7.95 8.40
CA ALA A 595 -35.17 7.18 8.00
C ALA A 595 -34.97 5.92 8.85
N ASN A 596 -35.24 6.00 10.15
CA ASN A 596 -35.07 4.90 11.09
C ASN A 596 -36.36 4.07 11.33
N GLY A 597 -37.33 4.17 10.41
CA GLY A 597 -38.56 3.37 10.43
C GLY A 597 -39.54 3.70 11.57
N LEU A 598 -39.33 4.83 12.25
CA LEU A 598 -40.23 5.39 13.27
C LEU A 598 -41.33 6.23 12.61
N SER A 599 -42.32 6.65 13.39
CA SER A 599 -43.46 7.42 12.88
C SER A 599 -43.37 8.87 13.32
N SER A 600 -43.00 9.76 12.40
CA SER A 600 -42.95 11.24 12.49
C SER A 600 -44.26 11.96 12.84
N ALA A 601 -45.27 11.26 13.36
CA ALA A 601 -46.56 11.81 13.76
C ALA A 601 -47.06 11.23 15.08
N ASP A 602 -46.22 10.48 15.78
CA ASP A 602 -46.54 9.76 17.00
C ASP A 602 -45.45 9.95 18.07
N ASP A 603 -45.69 10.95 18.94
CA ASP A 603 -44.88 11.38 20.09
C ASP A 603 -44.70 10.34 21.22
N GLY A 604 -44.71 9.05 20.90
CA GLY A 604 -44.77 7.95 21.86
C GLY A 604 -46.20 7.68 22.40
N SER A 605 -47.23 8.38 21.92
CA SER A 605 -48.58 8.32 22.53
C SER A 605 -49.47 7.20 22.00
N ILE A 606 -49.21 6.68 20.80
CA ILE A 606 -49.90 5.54 20.18
C ILE A 606 -49.03 4.28 20.30
N ASP A 607 -47.78 4.36 19.84
CA ASP A 607 -46.73 3.38 20.07
C ASP A 607 -45.59 4.04 20.85
N VAL A 608 -45.12 3.38 21.91
CA VAL A 608 -44.07 3.96 22.76
C VAL A 608 -42.73 4.01 22.04
N ASN A 609 -42.51 3.12 21.06
CA ASN A 609 -41.26 3.01 20.32
C ASN A 609 -41.04 4.16 19.33
N ASN A 610 -42.05 4.98 19.03
CA ASN A 610 -41.90 6.10 18.11
C ASN A 610 -41.47 7.40 18.79
N GLY A 611 -41.64 7.51 20.12
CA GLY A 611 -41.24 8.73 20.83
C GLY A 611 -39.78 8.70 21.28
N PRO A 612 -39.24 9.81 21.82
CA PRO A 612 -37.84 9.92 22.25
C PRO A 612 -37.47 8.98 23.40
N ASP A 613 -38.45 8.56 24.23
CA ASP A 613 -38.24 7.59 25.31
C ASP A 613 -38.47 6.12 24.81
N GLY A 614 -38.56 5.92 23.50
CA GLY A 614 -38.77 4.62 22.84
C GLY A 614 -37.44 3.88 22.64
N ASP A 615 -37.50 2.56 22.70
CA ASP A 615 -36.33 1.65 22.61
C ASP A 615 -36.79 0.45 21.75
N PRO A 616 -36.73 0.57 20.40
CA PRO A 616 -37.36 -0.38 19.49
C PRO A 616 -36.69 -1.76 19.47
N ASP A 617 -35.36 -1.83 19.48
CA ASP A 617 -34.56 -3.06 19.47
C ASP A 617 -34.33 -3.66 20.88
N ASN A 618 -34.55 -2.89 21.94
CA ASN A 618 -34.43 -3.30 23.36
C ASN A 618 -32.98 -3.50 23.83
N ASP A 619 -32.06 -2.71 23.28
CA ASP A 619 -30.63 -2.71 23.59
C ASP A 619 -30.32 -1.91 24.89
N GLY A 620 -31.19 -0.96 25.24
CA GLY A 620 -31.12 -0.10 26.41
C GLY A 620 -30.76 1.35 26.14
N SER A 621 -30.47 1.72 24.89
CA SER A 621 -30.47 3.08 24.35
C SER A 621 -31.92 3.50 24.05
N ASP A 622 -32.21 4.80 24.06
CA ASP A 622 -33.51 5.29 23.58
C ASP A 622 -33.33 6.15 22.33
N ASN A 623 -34.38 6.29 21.52
CA ASN A 623 -34.34 7.04 20.26
C ASN A 623 -33.71 8.44 20.42
N GLY A 624 -33.89 9.08 21.58
CA GLY A 624 -33.29 10.38 21.87
C GLY A 624 -31.79 10.32 22.13
N GLU A 625 -31.30 9.25 22.77
CA GLU A 625 -29.88 8.95 22.94
C GLU A 625 -29.22 8.55 21.61
N GLU A 626 -29.90 7.73 20.79
CA GLU A 626 -29.44 7.24 19.49
C GLU A 626 -29.33 8.36 18.46
N LEU A 627 -30.31 9.26 18.40
CA LEU A 627 -30.25 10.48 17.60
C LEU A 627 -29.01 11.34 17.93
N VAL A 628 -28.58 11.37 19.20
CA VAL A 628 -27.43 12.16 19.64
C VAL A 628 -26.11 11.46 19.33
N ARG A 629 -26.09 10.12 19.36
CA ARG A 629 -24.90 9.30 19.14
C ARG A 629 -24.69 8.92 17.67
N GLY A 630 -25.74 8.98 16.85
CA GLY A 630 -25.68 8.61 15.44
C GLY A 630 -25.86 7.11 15.19
N THR A 631 -26.36 6.36 16.18
CA THR A 631 -26.64 4.93 16.08
C THR A 631 -28.05 4.66 15.54
N ASP A 632 -28.34 3.44 15.07
CA ASP A 632 -29.63 3.07 14.47
C ASP A 632 -30.59 2.48 15.53
N PRO A 633 -31.75 3.12 15.81
CA PRO A 633 -32.72 2.65 16.82
C PRO A 633 -33.42 1.33 16.49
N GLN A 634 -33.10 0.68 15.38
CA GLN A 634 -33.58 -0.65 15.00
C GLN A 634 -32.52 -1.74 15.11
N VAL A 635 -31.27 -1.39 15.41
CA VAL A 635 -30.11 -2.28 15.42
C VAL A 635 -29.47 -2.22 16.81
N ASP A 636 -29.45 -3.37 17.49
CA ASP A 636 -28.99 -3.42 18.87
C ASP A 636 -27.48 -3.25 19.03
N ASP A 637 -26.70 -3.35 17.95
CA ASP A 637 -25.23 -3.34 17.88
C ASP A 637 -24.82 -2.70 16.54
N SER A 638 -24.58 -1.38 16.55
CA SER A 638 -24.46 -0.56 15.35
C SER A 638 -23.14 -0.75 14.58
N ASP A 639 -22.03 -1.07 15.25
CA ASP A 639 -20.73 -1.35 14.63
C ASP A 639 -20.40 -2.85 14.51
N GLY A 640 -21.17 -3.72 15.16
CA GLY A 640 -21.12 -5.16 14.98
C GLY A 640 -20.00 -5.86 15.74
N ASP A 641 -19.46 -5.21 16.77
CA ASP A 641 -18.34 -5.70 17.57
C ASP A 641 -18.77 -6.70 18.69
N GLY A 642 -20.09 -6.80 18.91
CA GLY A 642 -20.74 -7.68 19.88
C GLY A 642 -21.12 -7.04 21.22
N LEU A 643 -20.93 -5.73 21.39
CA LEU A 643 -21.59 -4.91 22.39
C LEU A 643 -22.97 -4.47 21.88
N VAL A 644 -23.66 -3.67 22.68
CA VAL A 644 -24.95 -3.11 22.27
C VAL A 644 -24.90 -1.62 22.55
N ASP A 645 -25.48 -0.79 21.71
CA ASP A 645 -25.27 0.67 21.74
C ASP A 645 -25.58 1.26 23.13
N GLY A 646 -26.59 0.72 23.83
CA GLY A 646 -27.00 1.11 25.17
C GLY A 646 -25.96 0.84 26.27
N VAL A 647 -24.97 -0.02 26.02
CA VAL A 647 -23.81 -0.27 26.89
C VAL A 647 -22.65 0.69 26.60
N GLU A 648 -22.63 1.29 25.42
CA GLU A 648 -21.52 2.04 24.86
C GLU A 648 -21.77 3.54 24.94
N THR A 649 -21.30 4.11 26.04
CA THR A 649 -21.74 5.45 26.42
C THR A 649 -21.01 6.59 25.73
N ALA A 650 -20.00 6.31 24.89
CA ALA A 650 -19.09 7.26 24.24
C ALA A 650 -18.47 8.27 25.22
N THR A 651 -18.15 7.81 26.44
CA THR A 651 -17.60 8.67 27.50
C THR A 651 -16.08 8.62 27.57
N GLY A 652 -15.42 7.68 26.90
CA GLY A 652 -13.98 7.42 27.02
C GLY A 652 -13.61 6.85 28.39
N ILE A 653 -14.56 6.25 29.12
CA ILE A 653 -14.37 5.79 30.49
C ILE A 653 -15.06 4.44 30.70
N PHE A 654 -14.26 3.39 30.84
CA PHE A 654 -14.76 2.07 31.23
C PHE A 654 -15.24 2.01 32.68
N ALA A 655 -16.55 1.88 32.85
CA ALA A 655 -17.16 1.69 34.16
C ALA A 655 -17.44 0.21 34.46
N SER A 656 -17.89 -0.57 33.46
CA SER A 656 -18.10 -2.01 33.50
C SER A 656 -18.47 -2.58 32.11
N ALA A 657 -18.52 -3.90 31.94
CA ALA A 657 -19.05 -4.56 30.74
C ALA A 657 -20.55 -4.34 30.44
N THR A 658 -21.21 -3.39 31.10
CA THR A 658 -22.59 -2.93 30.78
C THR A 658 -22.67 -1.40 30.80
N ASP A 659 -21.52 -0.74 30.75
CA ASP A 659 -21.27 0.71 30.69
C ASP A 659 -19.77 0.86 30.33
N THR A 660 -19.45 0.55 29.08
CA THR A 660 -18.07 0.39 28.57
C THR A 660 -17.43 1.73 28.26
N GLY A 661 -18.23 2.72 27.89
CA GLY A 661 -17.73 4.05 27.57
C GLY A 661 -17.07 4.18 26.21
N THR A 662 -17.02 3.09 25.45
CA THR A 662 -16.63 2.95 24.03
C THR A 662 -17.58 3.70 23.11
N ASP A 663 -17.15 3.95 21.88
CA ASP A 663 -17.94 4.61 20.84
C ASP A 663 -18.75 3.56 20.05
N PRO A 664 -20.09 3.56 20.08
CA PRO A 664 -20.94 2.53 19.43
C PRO A 664 -20.93 2.53 17.89
N LEU A 665 -19.96 3.22 17.28
CA LEU A 665 -19.77 3.33 15.83
C LEU A 665 -18.32 2.98 15.44
N ASP A 666 -17.55 2.41 16.37
CA ASP A 666 -16.13 2.14 16.25
C ASP A 666 -15.81 0.82 16.96
N ASP A 667 -15.52 -0.23 16.17
CA ASP A 667 -15.41 -1.59 16.67
C ASP A 667 -14.15 -1.84 17.54
N ASP A 668 -13.19 -0.91 17.56
CA ASP A 668 -11.94 -0.91 18.35
C ASP A 668 -11.60 0.51 18.83
N SER A 669 -12.28 0.97 19.90
CA SER A 669 -12.26 2.37 20.38
C SER A 669 -10.87 2.89 20.81
N ASP A 670 -9.88 2.03 21.03
CA ASP A 670 -8.53 2.41 21.45
C ASP A 670 -7.39 2.01 20.51
N ASP A 671 -7.75 1.46 19.33
CA ASP A 671 -6.88 1.10 18.21
C ASP A 671 -5.75 0.10 18.59
N ASP A 672 -5.99 -0.81 19.55
CA ASP A 672 -4.97 -1.79 19.98
C ASP A 672 -5.03 -3.13 19.23
N GLY A 673 -6.07 -3.34 18.42
CA GLY A 673 -6.31 -4.53 17.62
C GLY A 673 -7.21 -5.58 18.29
N LEU A 674 -7.86 -5.26 19.42
CA LEU A 674 -8.95 -6.03 20.01
C LEU A 674 -10.25 -5.25 19.87
N THR A 675 -11.32 -5.93 19.44
CA THR A 675 -12.64 -5.31 19.41
C THR A 675 -13.16 -5.00 20.81
N ASP A 676 -13.90 -3.92 21.01
CA ASP A 676 -14.39 -3.48 22.33
C ASP A 676 -15.22 -4.57 23.05
N GLY A 677 -16.07 -5.26 22.29
CA GLY A 677 -16.88 -6.40 22.73
C GLY A 677 -16.05 -7.63 23.04
N GLY A 678 -14.97 -7.83 22.29
CA GLY A 678 -13.94 -8.82 22.57
C GLY A 678 -13.32 -8.62 23.95
N GLU A 679 -12.97 -7.39 24.29
CA GLU A 679 -12.32 -7.01 25.55
C GLU A 679 -13.26 -7.03 26.75
N ALA A 680 -14.47 -6.49 26.57
CA ALA A 680 -15.50 -6.49 27.60
C ALA A 680 -16.00 -7.92 27.93
N ALA A 681 -15.90 -8.86 26.98
CA ALA A 681 -16.38 -10.24 27.12
C ALA A 681 -15.28 -11.31 27.31
N ALA A 682 -13.99 -10.99 27.13
CA ALA A 682 -12.92 -11.97 27.17
C ALA A 682 -12.81 -12.74 28.51
N ASP A 683 -12.67 -14.08 28.40
CA ASP A 683 -12.37 -15.02 29.49
C ASP A 683 -11.02 -15.68 29.17
N PRO A 684 -9.94 -15.36 29.91
CA PRO A 684 -9.97 -15.07 31.36
C PRO A 684 -9.78 -13.62 31.81
N PHE A 685 -9.54 -12.66 30.91
CA PHE A 685 -9.18 -11.27 31.26
C PHE A 685 -10.19 -10.31 30.65
N ILE A 686 -10.72 -9.39 31.47
CA ILE A 686 -11.56 -8.28 31.01
C ILE A 686 -10.69 -7.05 31.06
N THR A 687 -10.43 -6.44 29.91
CA THR A 687 -9.63 -5.23 29.72
C THR A 687 -10.54 -4.00 29.64
N ASP A 688 -9.93 -2.81 29.62
CA ASP A 688 -10.57 -1.50 29.51
C ASP A 688 -10.48 -1.08 28.03
N PRO A 689 -11.55 -1.25 27.22
CA PRO A 689 -11.56 -1.02 25.77
C PRO A 689 -11.43 0.47 25.36
N ASN A 690 -11.05 1.34 26.29
CA ASN A 690 -10.75 2.75 26.01
C ASN A 690 -9.29 3.06 26.35
N SER A 691 -8.48 2.03 26.50
CA SER A 691 -7.13 2.06 27.00
C SER A 691 -6.37 0.85 26.49
N SER A 692 -5.66 1.07 25.38
CA SER A 692 -4.72 0.12 24.75
C SER A 692 -3.60 -0.45 25.65
N ASP A 693 -3.60 -0.18 26.95
CA ASP A 693 -2.75 -0.74 28.02
C ASP A 693 -3.54 -0.62 29.34
N SER A 694 -4.41 -1.59 29.62
CA SER A 694 -5.40 -1.56 30.72
C SER A 694 -4.81 -1.37 32.10
N ASP A 695 -3.63 -1.92 32.35
CA ASP A 695 -2.97 -1.86 33.65
C ASP A 695 -1.88 -0.78 33.75
N GLY A 696 -1.64 -0.06 32.64
CA GLY A 696 -0.81 1.12 32.53
C GLY A 696 0.67 0.82 32.70
N ASP A 697 1.10 -0.35 32.25
CA ASP A 697 2.43 -0.89 32.48
C ASP A 697 3.39 -0.70 31.29
N GLY A 698 2.84 -0.35 30.14
CA GLY A 698 3.51 0.03 28.90
C GLY A 698 3.47 -1.03 27.79
N VAL A 699 2.64 -2.07 27.91
CA VAL A 699 2.43 -3.13 26.92
C VAL A 699 0.94 -3.16 26.56
N SER A 700 0.58 -3.38 25.29
CA SER A 700 -0.82 -3.41 24.91
C SER A 700 -1.54 -4.67 25.29
N ASP A 701 -2.86 -4.57 25.50
CA ASP A 701 -3.70 -5.66 25.93
C ASP A 701 -3.73 -6.76 24.87
N SER A 702 -3.84 -6.38 23.59
CA SER A 702 -3.70 -7.26 22.43
C SER A 702 -2.42 -8.11 22.47
N LEU A 703 -1.29 -7.47 22.77
CA LEU A 703 0.02 -8.11 22.82
C LEU A 703 0.19 -8.99 24.06
N GLU A 704 -0.35 -8.58 25.20
CA GLU A 704 -0.35 -9.40 26.42
C GLU A 704 -1.17 -10.68 26.25
N ILE A 705 -2.33 -10.60 25.58
CA ILE A 705 -3.14 -11.76 25.24
C ILE A 705 -2.41 -12.68 24.25
N GLU A 706 -1.80 -12.12 23.19
CA GLU A 706 -0.99 -12.88 22.23
C GLU A 706 0.18 -13.60 22.92
N LEU A 707 0.87 -12.93 23.83
CA LEU A 707 2.03 -13.45 24.57
C LEU A 707 1.64 -14.29 25.80
N GLY A 708 0.35 -14.42 26.10
CA GLY A 708 -0.19 -15.21 27.19
C GLY A 708 0.11 -14.66 28.59
N THR A 709 0.30 -13.34 28.72
CA THR A 709 0.39 -12.61 29.98
C THR A 709 -0.97 -12.08 30.44
N ASP A 710 -1.04 -11.35 31.57
CA ASP A 710 -2.31 -10.95 32.18
C ASP A 710 -2.45 -9.43 32.05
N PRO A 711 -3.22 -8.94 31.07
CA PRO A 711 -3.35 -7.51 30.74
C PRO A 711 -3.99 -6.66 31.84
N THR A 712 -4.47 -7.30 32.91
CA THR A 712 -5.12 -6.60 34.04
C THR A 712 -4.20 -6.43 35.24
N SER A 713 -2.92 -6.76 35.10
CA SER A 713 -1.99 -6.86 36.20
C SER A 713 -0.62 -6.33 35.81
N ALA A 714 -0.30 -5.08 36.18
CA ALA A 714 0.98 -4.43 35.86
C ALA A 714 2.26 -5.12 36.39
N ASP A 715 2.10 -6.16 37.22
CA ASP A 715 3.15 -7.08 37.72
C ASP A 715 3.32 -8.33 36.81
N SER A 716 2.41 -8.51 35.87
CA SER A 716 2.21 -9.60 34.93
C SER A 716 2.36 -9.12 33.49
N ARG A 717 3.20 -8.13 33.27
CA ARG A 717 3.76 -7.84 31.96
C ARG A 717 4.29 -9.11 31.30
N PRO A 718 4.46 -9.13 29.97
CA PRO A 718 5.53 -9.91 29.36
C PRO A 718 6.77 -9.51 30.14
N ARG A 719 7.23 -10.37 31.05
CA ARG A 719 8.58 -10.25 31.58
C ARG A 719 9.39 -10.21 30.32
N GLY A 720 9.92 -9.04 29.91
CA GLY A 720 10.52 -8.86 28.59
C GLY A 720 11.44 -10.04 28.39
N THR A 721 10.96 -10.99 27.58
CA THR A 721 11.32 -12.42 27.66
C THR A 721 12.13 -12.77 28.91
N GLY A 722 11.49 -12.93 30.08
CA GLY A 722 12.18 -12.86 31.38
C GLY A 722 13.55 -13.51 31.30
N ASN A 723 14.59 -12.68 31.46
CA ASN A 723 16.01 -12.87 31.15
C ASN A 723 16.60 -11.91 30.07
N SER A 724 15.84 -11.15 29.25
CA SER A 724 16.39 -10.32 28.16
C SER A 724 17.64 -9.50 28.53
N ILE A 725 18.60 -9.37 27.62
CA ILE A 725 19.94 -8.82 27.91
C ILE A 725 20.23 -7.63 27.01
N GLY A 726 20.06 -6.42 27.53
CA GLY A 726 20.32 -5.16 26.83
C GLY A 726 21.63 -4.49 27.25
N ILE A 727 22.34 -3.87 26.31
CA ILE A 727 23.57 -3.09 26.53
C ILE A 727 23.37 -1.67 25.98
N ASN A 728 23.61 -0.67 26.82
CA ASN A 728 23.57 0.75 26.47
C ASN A 728 25.01 1.32 26.35
N PHE A 729 25.38 1.84 25.17
CA PHE A 729 26.70 2.42 24.93
C PHE A 729 26.75 3.91 25.29
N ILE A 730 27.33 4.24 26.44
CA ILE A 730 27.41 5.63 26.91
C ILE A 730 28.60 6.34 26.27
N SER A 731 28.42 7.62 25.93
CA SER A 731 29.52 8.50 25.54
C SER A 731 30.15 9.18 26.73
N ASN A 732 31.48 9.29 26.77
CA ASN A 732 32.16 10.11 27.77
C ASN A 732 31.88 11.63 27.63
N ARG A 733 31.20 12.04 26.56
CA ARG A 733 30.78 13.42 26.29
C ARG A 733 29.48 13.78 26.98
N ASP A 734 28.63 12.79 27.28
CA ASP A 734 27.40 12.96 28.02
C ASP A 734 27.10 11.73 28.90
N LEU A 735 27.67 11.73 30.10
CA LEU A 735 27.48 10.66 31.08
C LEU A 735 26.08 10.64 31.72
N ASN A 736 25.20 11.59 31.40
CA ASN A 736 23.83 11.59 31.92
C ASN A 736 22.90 10.66 31.14
N ALA A 737 23.40 10.00 30.09
CA ALA A 737 22.71 8.96 29.33
C ALA A 737 22.70 7.59 30.05
N GLU A 738 23.18 7.51 31.29
CA GLU A 738 23.07 6.28 32.08
C GLU A 738 21.59 5.98 32.40
N LEU A 739 21.16 4.78 32.02
CA LEU A 739 19.83 4.25 32.35
C LEU A 739 19.84 3.71 33.79
N ALA A 740 18.91 4.18 34.61
CA ALA A 740 18.69 3.63 35.94
C ALA A 740 18.11 2.21 35.84
N ALA A 741 18.25 1.43 36.92
CA ALA A 741 17.81 0.04 36.94
C ALA A 741 16.30 -0.14 36.70
N ASP A 742 15.50 0.88 37.02
CA ASP A 742 14.05 0.95 36.88
C ASP A 742 13.56 1.74 35.65
N GLU A 743 14.48 2.29 34.84
CA GLU A 743 14.10 2.97 33.61
C GLU A 743 13.90 1.96 32.48
N VAL A 744 12.71 1.98 31.88
CA VAL A 744 12.29 1.16 30.73
C VAL A 744 12.71 1.88 29.45
N ALA A 745 13.42 1.20 28.56
CA ALA A 745 13.81 1.74 27.24
C ALA A 745 13.98 0.60 26.23
N GLY A 746 13.93 0.94 24.94
CA GLY A 746 13.99 0.03 23.80
C GLY A 746 12.75 0.15 22.94
N HIS A 747 12.71 -0.58 21.82
CA HIS A 747 11.49 -0.69 21.00
C HIS A 747 10.31 -1.12 21.88
N PRO A 748 9.11 -0.51 21.74
CA PRO A 748 7.95 -0.77 22.61
C PRO A 748 7.70 -2.26 22.87
N ASP A 749 7.65 -3.07 21.81
CA ASP A 749 7.35 -4.52 21.87
C ASP A 749 8.35 -5.33 22.71
N VAL A 750 9.56 -4.82 22.93
CA VAL A 750 10.62 -5.54 23.66
C VAL A 750 11.31 -4.67 24.71
N ALA A 751 10.72 -3.55 25.11
CA ALA A 751 11.37 -2.61 26.02
C ALA A 751 11.75 -3.30 27.33
N GLN A 752 12.90 -2.93 27.90
CA GLN A 752 13.39 -3.57 29.11
C GLN A 752 13.90 -2.58 30.16
N VAL A 753 13.94 -3.06 31.39
CA VAL A 753 14.65 -2.44 32.51
C VAL A 753 16.05 -3.04 32.66
N ASN A 754 16.83 -2.57 33.66
CA ASN A 754 18.15 -3.13 33.99
C ASN A 754 19.16 -3.13 32.83
N TRP A 755 19.08 -2.15 31.93
CA TRP A 755 20.04 -1.97 30.84
C TRP A 755 21.49 -1.93 31.33
N ASN A 756 22.36 -2.70 30.68
CA ASN A 756 23.78 -2.76 31.03
C ASN A 756 24.53 -1.56 30.46
N ASN A 757 24.84 -0.59 31.31
CA ASN A 757 25.51 0.64 30.92
C ASN A 757 27.03 0.46 30.85
N THR A 758 27.66 0.99 29.80
CA THR A 758 29.12 1.02 29.63
C THR A 758 29.76 2.28 30.27
N ALA A 759 31.05 2.22 30.62
CA ALA A 759 31.75 3.29 31.34
C ALA A 759 32.05 4.59 30.55
N GLY A 760 31.69 4.66 29.25
CA GLY A 760 32.05 5.77 28.36
C GLY A 760 33.55 5.89 28.08
N GLY A 761 33.99 5.37 26.94
CA GLY A 761 35.40 5.34 26.53
C GLY A 761 36.01 6.73 26.24
N VAL A 762 37.34 6.86 26.30
CA VAL A 762 38.03 8.09 25.85
C VAL A 762 38.38 8.04 24.36
N ASP A 763 37.93 9.05 23.60
CA ASP A 763 38.13 9.17 22.16
C ASP A 763 39.58 8.99 21.68
N ALA A 764 39.75 8.19 20.62
CA ALA A 764 40.93 8.07 19.75
C ALA A 764 42.28 7.77 20.45
N VAL A 765 42.28 7.14 21.61
CA VAL A 765 43.49 6.55 22.23
C VAL A 765 43.17 5.16 22.80
N ALA A 766 42.86 4.18 21.94
CA ALA A 766 42.69 2.77 22.31
C ALA A 766 41.69 2.50 23.47
N GLY A 767 40.69 3.36 23.66
CA GLY A 767 39.86 3.40 24.87
C GLY A 767 38.35 3.37 24.67
N ALA A 768 37.86 3.13 23.45
CA ALA A 768 36.42 2.90 23.19
C ALA A 768 36.09 1.41 23.00
N SER A 769 37.08 0.57 22.73
CA SER A 769 36.95 -0.89 22.81
C SER A 769 36.87 -1.33 24.26
N GLY A 770 36.11 -2.37 24.56
CA GLY A 770 35.91 -2.85 25.92
C GLY A 770 35.42 -4.28 26.00
N THR A 771 35.21 -4.74 27.22
CA THR A 771 34.67 -6.06 27.54
C THR A 771 33.65 -5.93 28.67
N GLU A 772 33.11 -7.04 29.18
CA GLU A 772 32.23 -7.03 30.35
C GLU A 772 32.82 -6.27 31.56
N THR A 773 34.16 -6.12 31.66
CA THR A 773 34.81 -5.35 32.73
C THR A 773 34.53 -3.85 32.69
N ASP A 774 34.08 -3.34 31.55
CA ASP A 774 33.78 -1.92 31.31
C ASP A 774 32.28 -1.60 31.50
N LEU A 775 31.49 -2.58 31.95
CA LEU A 775 30.10 -2.39 32.40
C LEU A 775 30.07 -1.82 33.83
N ILE A 776 29.25 -0.80 34.05
CA ILE A 776 29.19 -0.04 35.32
C ILE A 776 27.92 -0.28 36.12
N SER A 777 26.79 -0.54 35.46
CA SER A 777 25.49 -0.80 36.06
C SER A 777 24.66 -1.70 35.11
N PRO A 778 23.66 -2.45 35.62
CA PRO A 778 23.27 -2.58 37.03
C PRO A 778 24.28 -3.43 37.84
N ILE A 779 25.07 -4.30 37.20
CA ILE A 779 26.13 -5.09 37.82
C ILE A 779 27.47 -4.74 37.19
N SER A 780 28.38 -4.13 37.97
CA SER A 780 29.70 -3.82 37.44
C SER A 780 30.50 -5.09 37.12
N GLY A 781 31.01 -5.18 35.90
CA GLY A 781 31.85 -6.28 35.45
C GLY A 781 31.12 -7.53 34.92
N SER A 782 29.80 -7.48 34.74
CA SER A 782 28.99 -8.61 34.25
C SER A 782 27.73 -8.10 33.57
N LEU A 783 27.30 -8.75 32.50
CA LEU A 783 25.96 -8.54 31.96
C LEU A 783 24.92 -9.06 32.96
N ALA A 784 23.93 -8.24 33.22
CA ALA A 784 22.70 -8.60 33.90
C ALA A 784 21.59 -8.82 32.86
N ASP A 785 20.69 -9.74 33.16
CA ASP A 785 19.40 -9.81 32.50
C ASP A 785 18.45 -8.70 32.97
N SER A 786 17.28 -8.62 32.35
CA SER A 786 16.18 -7.72 32.68
C SER A 786 15.65 -7.92 34.12
N ASP A 787 15.87 -9.09 34.73
CA ASP A 787 15.59 -9.36 36.14
C ASP A 787 16.69 -8.80 37.09
N GLY A 788 17.76 -8.21 36.55
CA GLY A 788 18.90 -7.67 37.29
C GLY A 788 19.83 -8.74 37.85
N THR A 789 19.78 -9.97 37.32
CA THR A 789 20.60 -11.13 37.69
C THR A 789 21.74 -11.32 36.67
N PRO A 790 22.95 -11.77 37.08
CA PRO A 790 24.00 -12.06 36.09
C PRO A 790 23.57 -13.12 35.07
N SER A 791 23.56 -12.76 33.79
CA SER A 791 23.10 -13.63 32.71
C SER A 791 24.08 -14.77 32.36
N GLY A 792 25.37 -14.55 32.66
CA GLY A 792 26.45 -15.47 32.28
C GLY A 792 27.00 -15.25 30.87
N VAL A 793 26.37 -14.36 30.08
CA VAL A 793 26.86 -13.91 28.77
C VAL A 793 28.11 -13.05 28.95
N THR A 794 29.10 -13.25 28.09
CA THR A 794 30.29 -12.39 27.99
C THR A 794 30.20 -11.52 26.75
N VAL A 795 30.78 -10.32 26.81
CA VAL A 795 30.75 -9.37 25.69
C VAL A 795 32.12 -8.75 25.48
N SER A 796 32.51 -8.58 24.23
CA SER A 796 33.59 -7.69 23.83
C SER A 796 33.14 -6.80 22.69
N TRP A 797 33.65 -5.57 22.64
CA TRP A 797 33.40 -4.68 21.51
C TRP A 797 34.68 -4.00 21.06
N ALA A 798 34.84 -3.85 19.76
CA ALA A 798 35.96 -3.16 19.13
C ALA A 798 35.49 -1.84 18.52
N SER A 799 36.00 -0.73 19.07
CA SER A 799 35.67 0.62 18.62
C SER A 799 36.84 1.58 18.87
N ASN A 800 36.95 2.68 18.12
CA ASN A 800 38.00 3.67 18.29
C ASN A 800 37.52 5.05 18.78
N GLY A 801 36.21 5.26 18.91
CA GLY A 801 35.60 6.48 19.46
C GLY A 801 34.19 6.26 20.01
N THR A 802 33.79 7.15 20.92
CA THR A 802 32.41 7.23 21.42
C THR A 802 31.85 8.61 21.13
N TRP A 803 30.62 8.68 20.67
CA TRP A 803 29.95 9.93 20.27
C TRP A 803 28.58 10.00 20.91
N ASN A 804 27.95 11.17 20.85
CA ASN A 804 26.63 11.36 21.40
C ASN A 804 25.78 12.24 20.47
N THR A 805 24.46 12.05 20.50
CA THR A 805 23.48 12.85 19.76
C THR A 805 23.02 14.05 20.60
N THR A 806 21.98 14.73 20.14
CA THR A 806 21.31 15.82 20.87
C THR A 806 19.93 15.44 21.38
N ASN A 807 19.63 14.13 21.48
CA ASN A 807 18.31 13.60 21.85
C ASN A 807 17.90 13.92 23.30
N GLY A 808 18.85 14.31 24.14
CA GLY A 808 18.57 14.65 25.54
C GLY A 808 18.76 13.46 26.48
N THR A 809 18.46 13.67 27.76
CA THR A 809 18.74 12.72 28.85
C THR A 809 17.62 12.68 29.88
N THR A 810 16.43 13.17 29.52
CA THR A 810 15.25 13.18 30.37
C THR A 810 14.38 11.95 30.19
N ASP A 811 14.23 11.51 28.95
CA ASP A 811 13.45 10.34 28.57
C ASP A 811 14.38 9.11 28.45
N PRO A 812 13.97 7.91 28.93
CA PRO A 812 14.78 6.70 28.83
C PRO A 812 15.22 6.32 27.41
N ASP A 813 14.33 6.39 26.42
CA ASP A 813 14.65 6.07 25.02
C ASP A 813 15.57 7.13 24.41
N ALA A 814 15.39 8.40 24.81
CA ALA A 814 16.36 9.43 24.49
C ALA A 814 17.75 9.16 25.07
N LYS A 815 17.86 8.57 26.26
CA LYS A 815 19.15 8.16 26.84
C LYS A 815 19.75 6.99 26.06
N LEU A 816 18.95 5.98 25.72
CA LEU A 816 19.37 4.83 24.94
C LEU A 816 19.92 5.27 23.57
N MET A 817 19.22 6.17 22.90
CA MET A 817 19.58 6.73 21.59
C MET A 817 20.50 7.96 21.67
N ASN A 818 21.16 8.20 22.81
CA ASN A 818 22.10 9.32 22.97
C ASN A 818 23.53 8.91 22.61
N GLY A 819 24.12 7.98 23.37
CA GLY A 819 25.52 7.57 23.20
C GLY A 819 25.68 6.47 22.15
N TYR A 820 26.74 6.50 21.36
CA TYR A 820 27.05 5.43 20.40
C TYR A 820 28.55 5.19 20.23
N ILE A 821 28.90 3.96 19.84
CA ILE A 821 30.25 3.54 19.47
C ILE A 821 30.46 3.60 17.95
N ASP A 822 31.65 4.05 17.51
CA ASP A 822 31.99 4.22 16.09
C ASP A 822 33.50 4.05 15.84
N ASN A 823 33.89 3.77 14.60
CA ASN A 823 35.27 3.66 14.15
C ASN A 823 35.63 4.82 13.17
N ILE A 824 36.55 5.70 13.57
CA ILE A 824 36.97 6.94 12.87
C ILE A 824 37.70 6.70 11.52
N ASN A 825 38.30 5.51 11.27
CA ASN A 825 39.08 5.27 10.05
C ASN A 825 38.26 4.50 9.00
N ALA A 826 38.49 4.78 7.72
CA ALA A 826 37.70 4.25 6.59
C ALA A 826 37.79 2.73 6.36
N ASP A 827 38.71 2.04 7.04
CA ASP A 827 39.01 0.61 6.82
C ASP A 827 38.69 -0.26 8.07
N GLY A 828 37.84 0.21 8.98
CA GLY A 828 37.60 -0.47 10.25
C GLY A 828 36.13 -0.55 10.64
N PHE A 829 35.66 -1.76 10.92
CA PHE A 829 34.35 -2.03 11.50
C PHE A 829 34.32 -1.69 13.00
N CYS A 830 33.15 -1.30 13.50
CA CYS A 830 32.87 -1.31 14.93
C CYS A 830 32.09 -2.60 15.23
N THR A 831 32.64 -3.47 16.07
CA THR A 831 32.10 -4.83 16.31
C THR A 831 31.63 -5.00 17.74
N ILE A 832 30.63 -5.85 17.94
CA ILE A 832 30.16 -6.35 19.23
C ILE A 832 30.08 -7.87 19.11
N ASP A 833 30.83 -8.56 19.97
CA ASP A 833 30.88 -10.02 20.06
C ASP A 833 30.28 -10.45 21.39
N LEU A 834 29.26 -11.30 21.34
CA LEU A 834 28.55 -11.88 22.47
C LEU A 834 28.80 -13.39 22.49
N SER A 835 28.99 -13.96 23.68
CA SER A 835 29.22 -15.41 23.83
C SER A 835 28.55 -15.98 25.06
N GLY A 836 28.08 -17.22 24.95
CA GLY A 836 27.36 -17.92 26.01
C GLY A 836 25.91 -17.48 26.19
N ILE A 837 25.22 -17.09 25.12
CA ILE A 837 23.80 -16.74 25.12
C ILE A 837 22.98 -17.95 25.62
N PRO A 838 22.11 -17.81 26.63
CA PRO A 838 21.48 -18.93 27.31
C PRO A 838 20.18 -19.40 26.68
N TYR A 839 19.69 -18.70 25.64
CA TYR A 839 18.41 -18.99 25.00
C TYR A 839 18.54 -20.09 23.95
N ALA A 840 17.47 -20.87 23.79
CA ALA A 840 17.37 -21.86 22.72
C ALA A 840 16.96 -21.23 21.38
N ALA A 841 16.16 -20.16 21.45
CA ALA A 841 15.81 -19.27 20.35
C ALA A 841 15.74 -17.84 20.90
N TYR A 842 16.19 -16.86 20.14
CA TYR A 842 16.19 -15.47 20.53
C TYR A 842 16.27 -14.53 19.34
N ASP A 843 15.81 -13.30 19.52
CA ASP A 843 15.97 -12.21 18.57
C ASP A 843 17.02 -11.22 19.10
N VAL A 844 17.70 -10.54 18.19
CA VAL A 844 18.68 -9.50 18.51
C VAL A 844 18.30 -8.18 17.89
N TYR A 845 17.94 -7.22 18.72
CA TYR A 845 17.64 -5.85 18.32
C TYR A 845 18.92 -5.02 18.37
N VAL A 846 19.24 -4.32 17.29
CA VAL A 846 20.40 -3.44 17.21
C VAL A 846 19.93 -2.03 16.92
N TYR A 847 20.22 -1.11 17.84
CA TYR A 847 19.83 0.28 17.76
C TYR A 847 21.02 1.10 17.25
N PHE A 848 20.81 1.90 16.21
CA PHE A 848 21.88 2.60 15.50
C PHE A 848 21.49 4.01 15.08
N GLY A 849 22.49 4.84 14.80
CA GLY A 849 22.25 6.26 14.59
C GLY A 849 23.53 7.06 14.39
N SER A 850 23.40 8.39 14.48
CA SER A 850 24.51 9.32 14.31
C SER A 850 24.22 10.70 14.90
N ASP A 851 25.25 11.55 14.96
CA ASP A 851 25.17 12.96 15.38
C ASP A 851 24.42 13.90 14.39
N GLY A 852 23.61 13.36 13.48
CA GLY A 852 22.67 14.08 12.62
C GLY A 852 22.01 13.19 11.57
N ASN A 853 20.82 13.52 11.07
CA ASN A 853 20.07 12.65 10.14
C ASN A 853 20.70 12.62 8.73
N GLY A 854 20.36 11.59 7.96
CA GLY A 854 20.72 11.47 6.54
C GLY A 854 22.07 10.80 6.27
N ARG A 855 22.63 10.08 7.24
CA ARG A 855 23.91 9.37 7.09
C ARG A 855 23.66 7.91 6.78
N THR A 856 24.33 7.36 5.78
CA THR A 856 24.17 5.95 5.43
C THR A 856 25.10 5.01 6.20
N GLY A 857 24.69 3.76 6.35
CA GLY A 857 25.44 2.67 6.99
C GLY A 857 24.77 1.32 6.76
N ALA A 858 25.41 0.25 7.22
CA ALA A 858 24.80 -1.07 7.29
C ALA A 858 25.19 -1.78 8.60
N ILE A 859 24.27 -2.54 9.18
CA ILE A 859 24.49 -3.42 10.32
C ILE A 859 24.60 -4.86 9.81
N GLU A 860 25.74 -5.49 10.01
CA GLU A 860 26.06 -6.82 9.48
C GLU A 860 26.31 -7.78 10.63
N SER A 861 25.67 -8.95 10.61
CA SER A 861 25.99 -10.04 11.52
C SER A 861 26.71 -11.16 10.79
N THR A 862 27.95 -11.43 11.19
CA THR A 862 28.73 -12.56 10.68
C THR A 862 28.29 -13.91 11.24
N THR A 863 27.40 -13.91 12.25
CA THR A 863 26.83 -15.15 12.82
C THR A 863 25.46 -15.45 12.22
N ALA A 864 24.65 -14.41 11.93
CA ALA A 864 23.35 -14.58 11.29
C ALA A 864 23.42 -14.62 9.75
N GLY A 865 24.51 -14.13 9.14
CA GLY A 865 24.63 -14.05 7.68
C GLY A 865 23.63 -13.06 7.05
N GLN A 866 23.37 -11.95 7.75
CA GLN A 866 22.39 -10.92 7.37
C GLN A 866 23.03 -9.52 7.49
N THR A 867 22.69 -8.62 6.57
CA THR A 867 23.23 -7.24 6.51
C THR A 867 22.16 -6.20 6.25
N PHE A 868 21.84 -5.36 7.23
CA PHE A 868 20.76 -4.36 7.16
C PHE A 868 21.28 -2.95 6.84
N SER A 869 20.92 -2.42 5.66
CA SER A 869 21.27 -1.09 5.15
C SER A 869 20.34 0.00 5.69
N PHE A 870 20.85 1.22 5.91
CA PHE A 870 20.06 2.31 6.49
C PHE A 870 20.59 3.71 6.15
N THR A 871 19.68 4.69 6.20
CA THR A 871 19.94 6.13 6.35
C THR A 871 19.52 6.55 7.75
N THR A 872 20.41 7.18 8.52
CA THR A 872 20.16 7.49 9.93
C THR A 872 19.01 8.47 10.12
N PHE A 873 18.09 8.09 11.00
CA PHE A 873 17.06 8.95 11.56
C PHE A 873 17.20 9.01 13.08
N SER A 874 18.03 9.93 13.56
CA SER A 874 18.46 9.93 14.97
C SER A 874 18.05 11.16 15.75
N ASN A 875 17.47 12.20 15.12
CA ASN A 875 16.98 13.40 15.81
C ASN A 875 15.67 13.88 15.17
N ALA A 876 14.64 14.14 15.97
CA ALA A 876 13.42 14.81 15.52
C ALA A 876 13.73 16.25 15.04
N PRO A 877 13.07 16.76 13.97
CA PRO A 877 13.24 18.14 13.51
C PRO A 877 12.89 19.13 14.63
N GLY A 878 13.90 19.84 15.17
CA GLY A 878 13.69 20.88 16.19
C GLY A 878 14.25 20.58 17.59
N GLY A 879 14.84 19.41 17.83
CA GLY A 879 15.52 19.09 19.09
C GLY A 879 14.59 18.81 20.27
N ALA A 880 13.42 18.23 19.99
CA ALA A 880 12.37 17.93 20.99
C ALA A 880 12.66 16.72 21.88
N GLY A 881 13.60 15.85 21.49
CA GLY A 881 13.86 14.58 22.18
C GLY A 881 13.86 13.42 21.18
N PHE A 882 14.02 12.21 21.69
CA PHE A 882 13.68 10.93 21.04
C PHE A 882 12.68 10.24 21.96
N SER A 883 11.66 9.62 21.40
CA SER A 883 10.52 9.01 22.09
C SER A 883 10.19 7.63 21.52
N PRO A 884 9.38 6.80 22.20
CA PRO A 884 9.05 5.45 21.72
C PRO A 884 8.48 5.40 20.30
N SER A 885 7.72 6.41 19.86
CA SER A 885 7.17 6.48 18.49
C SER A 885 8.21 6.84 17.41
N ASP A 886 9.46 7.17 17.77
CA ASP A 886 10.51 7.55 16.83
C ASP A 886 11.33 6.35 16.32
N TYR A 887 11.09 5.13 16.82
CA TYR A 887 11.77 3.93 16.34
C TYR A 887 11.31 3.58 14.92
N LEU A 888 12.27 3.51 13.99
CA LEU A 888 12.04 3.18 12.58
C LEU A 888 12.89 1.96 12.21
N LEU A 889 12.20 0.86 11.87
CA LEU A 889 12.80 -0.39 11.42
C LEU A 889 13.44 -0.18 10.05
N THR A 890 14.68 -0.63 9.87
CA THR A 890 15.11 -0.97 8.52
C THR A 890 14.79 -2.42 8.27
N GLU A 891 14.01 -2.59 7.22
CA GLU A 891 13.85 -3.80 6.47
C GLU A 891 14.50 -3.69 5.07
N ASP A 892 15.61 -3.00 4.80
CA ASP A 892 16.44 -3.16 3.57
C ASP A 892 17.82 -3.86 3.76
N GLU A 893 18.07 -5.09 3.26
CA GLU A 893 19.37 -5.79 3.42
C GLU A 893 20.22 -5.52 2.13
N GLY A 894 19.69 -4.67 1.23
CA GLY A 894 20.29 -4.27 -0.04
C GLY A 894 21.02 -2.93 0.06
N MET A 895 20.92 -2.09 -0.98
CA MET A 895 21.54 -0.75 -1.01
C MET A 895 20.50 0.40 -1.03
N GLY A 896 19.25 0.13 -0.71
CA GLY A 896 18.16 1.13 -0.70
C GLY A 896 18.35 2.25 0.32
N ASN A 897 19.02 1.96 1.44
CA ASN A 897 19.30 2.88 2.55
C ASN A 897 18.06 3.67 3.04
N PRO A 898 16.98 3.01 3.49
CA PRO A 898 15.78 3.67 4.01
C PRO A 898 16.06 4.45 5.31
N ASN A 899 15.23 5.43 5.65
CA ASN A 899 15.35 6.12 6.95
C ASN A 899 15.05 5.15 8.10
N ALA A 900 16.02 4.89 8.96
CA ALA A 900 15.89 3.94 10.06
C ALA A 900 16.82 4.24 11.23
N ASN A 901 16.55 3.59 12.37
CA ASN A 901 17.37 3.67 13.58
C ASN A 901 17.40 2.38 14.42
N TYR A 902 16.75 1.30 13.98
CA TYR A 902 16.98 -0.03 14.52
C TYR A 902 16.76 -1.13 13.46
N CYS A 903 17.27 -2.33 13.73
CA CYS A 903 17.03 -3.55 12.97
C CYS A 903 16.95 -4.76 13.91
N VAL A 904 16.40 -5.87 13.41
CA VAL A 904 16.19 -7.10 14.20
C VAL A 904 16.73 -8.32 13.46
N PHE A 905 17.63 -9.06 14.11
CA PHE A 905 18.04 -10.40 13.69
C PHE A 905 17.15 -11.42 14.38
N ARG A 906 16.19 -11.98 13.65
CA ARG A 906 15.17 -12.88 14.20
C ARG A 906 15.65 -14.34 14.27
N ASN A 907 15.08 -15.15 15.14
CA ASN A 907 15.21 -16.61 15.18
C ASN A 907 16.64 -17.16 15.36
N GLN A 908 17.48 -16.46 16.12
CA GLN A 908 18.85 -16.88 16.41
C GLN A 908 18.88 -18.03 17.42
N SER A 909 19.78 -19.00 17.24
CA SER A 909 19.88 -20.18 18.12
C SER A 909 21.30 -20.52 18.58
N GLU A 910 22.31 -19.87 18.03
CA GLU A 910 23.70 -20.14 18.38
C GLU A 910 24.07 -19.54 19.74
N SER A 911 25.05 -20.12 20.43
CA SER A 911 25.47 -19.60 21.74
C SER A 911 26.32 -18.33 21.65
N ASP A 912 26.79 -17.97 20.46
CA ASP A 912 27.63 -16.82 20.19
C ASP A 912 26.93 -15.96 19.12
N PHE A 913 27.04 -14.64 19.22
CA PHE A 913 26.48 -13.70 18.25
C PHE A 913 27.43 -12.53 18.03
N SER A 914 27.74 -12.21 16.78
CA SER A 914 28.59 -11.10 16.40
C SER A 914 27.83 -10.15 15.47
N VAL A 915 27.96 -8.85 15.73
CA VAL A 915 27.45 -7.81 14.84
C VAL A 915 28.50 -6.71 14.63
N GLN A 916 28.50 -6.13 13.45
CA GLN A 916 29.35 -5.02 13.08
C GLN A 916 28.58 -3.94 12.33
N VAL A 917 29.02 -2.69 12.44
CA VAL A 917 28.53 -1.61 11.59
C VAL A 917 29.55 -1.32 10.48
N ASN A 918 29.09 -1.45 9.23
CA ASN A 918 29.77 -1.01 8.03
C ASN A 918 29.31 0.42 7.67
N ARG A 919 30.26 1.31 7.36
CA ARG A 919 29.98 2.74 7.20
C ARG A 919 29.79 3.09 5.73
N GLY A 920 28.55 3.43 5.36
CA GLY A 920 28.26 4.13 4.11
C GLY A 920 28.73 5.60 4.16
N SER A 921 28.61 6.23 5.34
CA SER A 921 29.03 7.62 5.58
C SER A 921 29.61 7.82 6.99
N GLY A 922 30.34 8.93 7.20
CA GLY A 922 31.01 9.17 8.48
C GLY A 922 30.04 9.38 9.66
N ASN A 923 30.45 9.01 10.86
CA ASN A 923 29.79 9.08 12.17
C ASN A 923 28.46 8.33 12.37
N SER A 924 28.14 7.31 11.57
CA SER A 924 27.12 6.30 11.93
C SER A 924 27.71 5.23 12.86
N GLY A 925 26.93 4.79 13.84
CA GLY A 925 27.38 3.80 14.82
C GLY A 925 26.25 3.18 15.65
N ILE A 926 26.61 2.27 16.55
CA ILE A 926 25.67 1.48 17.35
C ILE A 926 25.44 2.17 18.70
N HIS A 927 24.18 2.44 19.02
CA HIS A 927 23.70 3.01 20.27
C HIS A 927 23.52 1.95 21.35
N ALA A 928 22.85 0.86 20.99
CA ALA A 928 22.51 -0.20 21.91
C ALA A 928 22.32 -1.54 21.18
N ILE A 929 22.35 -2.63 21.93
CA ILE A 929 22.03 -3.98 21.46
C ILE A 929 21.22 -4.69 22.54
N GLN A 930 20.24 -5.50 22.14
CA GLN A 930 19.34 -6.19 23.05
C GLN A 930 19.05 -7.60 22.56
N ILE A 931 19.24 -8.59 23.44
CA ILE A 931 18.93 -10.00 23.19
C ILE A 931 17.61 -10.34 23.87
N VAL A 932 16.63 -10.81 23.10
CA VAL A 932 15.25 -11.10 23.55
C VAL A 932 15.01 -12.59 23.32
N GLY A 933 14.86 -13.37 24.40
CA GLY A 933 14.70 -14.82 24.30
C GLY A 933 13.30 -15.21 23.84
N THR A 934 13.10 -15.53 22.56
CA THR A 934 11.76 -15.77 22.01
C THR A 934 11.12 -17.04 22.58
N VAL A 935 9.82 -16.94 22.86
CA VAL A 935 8.99 -18.10 23.21
C VAL A 935 8.51 -18.67 21.89
N ILE A 936 8.91 -19.90 21.55
CA ILE A 936 8.33 -20.60 20.40
C ILE A 936 6.83 -20.78 20.71
N PRO A 937 5.89 -20.40 19.82
CA PRO A 937 4.46 -20.53 20.08
C PRO A 937 4.13 -21.96 20.55
N GLU A 938 3.30 -22.07 21.59
CA GLU A 938 2.95 -23.38 22.13
C GLU A 938 2.14 -24.16 21.10
N VAL A 939 2.72 -25.24 20.60
CA VAL A 939 2.02 -26.18 19.72
C VAL A 939 0.80 -26.76 20.45
N LYS A 940 -0.39 -26.34 20.02
CA LYS A 940 -1.65 -26.78 20.58
C LYS A 940 -1.99 -28.19 20.08
N LEU A 941 -1.96 -29.16 20.99
CA LEU A 941 -2.48 -30.49 20.71
C LEU A 941 -4.01 -30.43 20.65
N ILE A 942 -4.56 -30.81 19.50
CA ILE A 942 -5.99 -30.88 19.21
C ILE A 942 -6.57 -32.21 19.70
N ASP A 943 -5.87 -33.32 19.46
CA ASP A 943 -6.30 -34.65 19.87
C ASP A 943 -5.13 -35.56 20.27
N VAL A 944 -5.43 -36.48 21.19
CA VAL A 944 -4.55 -37.58 21.60
C VAL A 944 -5.38 -38.85 21.63
N SER A 945 -5.27 -39.64 20.57
CA SER A 945 -6.02 -40.88 20.41
C SER A 945 -5.13 -42.10 20.70
N HIS A 946 -5.64 -43.13 21.39
CA HIS A 946 -4.90 -44.36 21.66
C HIS A 946 -5.65 -45.59 21.16
N ASP A 947 -5.03 -46.32 20.23
CA ASP A 947 -5.53 -47.62 19.77
C ASP A 947 -4.97 -48.74 20.67
N ALA A 948 -5.81 -49.22 21.59
CA ALA A 948 -5.46 -50.30 22.52
C ALA A 948 -5.26 -51.68 21.86
N VAL A 949 -5.64 -51.86 20.59
CA VAL A 949 -5.43 -53.10 19.82
C VAL A 949 -4.08 -53.06 19.10
N ALA A 950 -3.73 -51.91 18.52
CA ALA A 950 -2.45 -51.69 17.85
C ALA A 950 -1.32 -51.32 18.83
N ASP A 951 -1.67 -50.87 20.05
CA ASP A 951 -0.75 -50.31 21.06
C ASP A 951 0.02 -49.09 20.53
N THR A 952 -0.70 -48.20 19.86
CA THR A 952 -0.18 -46.97 19.26
C THR A 952 -0.95 -45.76 19.79
N THR A 953 -0.27 -44.62 19.89
CA THR A 953 -0.90 -43.34 20.22
C THR A 953 -0.74 -42.42 19.02
N GLU A 954 -1.82 -41.81 18.58
CA GLU A 954 -1.81 -40.77 17.56
C GLU A 954 -1.92 -39.42 18.26
N LEU A 955 -1.04 -38.50 17.87
CA LEU A 955 -1.02 -37.12 18.35
C LEU A 955 -1.44 -36.24 17.16
N THR A 956 -2.40 -35.36 17.38
CA THR A 956 -2.84 -34.37 16.39
C THR A 956 -2.67 -32.98 16.98
N TRP A 957 -2.06 -32.06 16.26
CA TRP A 957 -1.81 -30.68 16.69
C TRP A 957 -2.04 -29.69 15.55
N GLU A 958 -2.31 -28.44 15.90
CA GLU A 958 -2.43 -27.31 14.95
C GLU A 958 -1.07 -27.05 14.31
N SER A 959 -1.04 -26.89 12.98
CA SER A 959 0.18 -26.67 12.23
C SER A 959 -0.08 -25.98 10.90
N VAL A 960 0.84 -25.14 10.48
CA VAL A 960 0.84 -24.51 9.14
C VAL A 960 1.87 -25.22 8.25
N PRO A 961 1.59 -25.42 6.95
CA PRO A 961 2.58 -25.95 6.00
C PRO A 961 3.92 -25.20 6.12
N GLY A 962 5.04 -25.95 6.18
CA GLY A 962 6.39 -25.39 6.32
C GLY A 962 6.97 -25.44 7.73
N GLN A 963 6.16 -25.63 8.77
CA GLN A 963 6.64 -25.77 10.14
C GLN A 963 7.30 -27.14 10.40
N VAL A 964 8.28 -27.18 11.31
CA VAL A 964 9.01 -28.40 11.70
C VAL A 964 8.87 -28.66 13.20
N PHE A 965 8.68 -29.93 13.58
CA PHE A 965 8.39 -30.32 14.96
C PHE A 965 9.28 -31.43 15.52
N GLU A 966 9.36 -31.48 16.85
CA GLU A 966 9.89 -32.59 17.64
C GLU A 966 8.87 -33.08 18.67
N ILE A 967 8.97 -34.35 19.06
CA ILE A 967 8.13 -34.93 20.12
C ILE A 967 9.01 -35.43 21.24
N ALA A 968 8.77 -34.94 22.45
CA ALA A 968 9.37 -35.47 23.68
C ALA A 968 8.39 -36.37 24.43
N LYS A 969 8.94 -37.31 25.21
CA LYS A 969 8.16 -38.24 26.04
C LYS A 969 8.74 -38.35 27.44
N SER A 970 7.87 -38.27 28.45
CA SER A 970 8.21 -38.47 29.86
C SER A 970 7.20 -39.38 30.57
N LEU A 971 7.65 -40.01 31.66
CA LEU A 971 6.79 -40.73 32.61
C LEU A 971 6.45 -39.88 33.84
N ASP A 972 7.02 -38.69 33.93
CA ASP A 972 6.82 -37.75 35.04
C ASP A 972 6.49 -36.37 34.49
N LEU A 973 5.27 -35.92 34.75
CA LEU A 973 4.77 -34.60 34.36
C LEU A 973 5.35 -33.46 35.22
N ARG A 974 6.04 -33.77 36.33
CA ARG A 974 6.48 -32.76 37.31
C ARG A 974 7.81 -32.07 36.97
N GLY A 975 8.49 -32.49 35.91
CA GLY A 975 9.75 -31.91 35.45
C GLY A 975 9.53 -31.06 34.21
N ASP A 976 10.41 -30.08 33.99
CA ASP A 976 10.40 -29.20 32.82
C ASP A 976 10.35 -30.01 31.50
N PRO A 977 9.27 -29.87 30.71
CA PRO A 977 9.13 -30.52 29.40
C PRO A 977 10.30 -30.28 28.45
N ALA A 978 10.98 -29.14 28.51
CA ALA A 978 12.14 -28.86 27.65
C ALA A 978 13.28 -29.88 27.87
N THR A 979 13.37 -30.43 29.08
CA THR A 979 14.37 -31.45 29.47
C THR A 979 13.93 -32.89 29.20
N TRP A 980 12.71 -33.10 28.70
CA TRP A 980 12.20 -34.45 28.43
C TRP A 980 12.96 -35.07 27.24
N PRO A 981 13.21 -36.39 27.27
CA PRO A 981 13.84 -37.08 26.15
C PRO A 981 13.05 -36.91 24.84
N ARG A 982 13.72 -36.40 23.80
CA ARG A 982 13.20 -36.35 22.42
C ARG A 982 13.12 -37.76 21.86
N ILE A 983 11.93 -38.14 21.41
CA ILE A 983 11.66 -39.47 20.83
C ILE A 983 11.54 -39.41 19.31
N LEU A 984 11.17 -38.26 18.74
CA LEU A 984 11.10 -37.98 17.31
C LEU A 984 11.51 -36.51 17.06
N THR A 985 12.16 -36.24 15.93
CA THR A 985 12.67 -34.93 15.54
C THR A 985 12.51 -34.74 14.03
N GLY A 986 12.40 -33.49 13.55
CA GLY A 986 12.34 -33.19 12.11
C GLY A 986 11.02 -33.56 11.44
N ILE A 987 9.92 -33.54 12.19
CA ILE A 987 8.57 -33.85 11.70
C ILE A 987 8.06 -32.64 10.91
N GLN A 988 7.78 -32.80 9.62
CA GLN A 988 7.23 -31.73 8.79
C GLN A 988 5.73 -31.59 9.01
N ALA A 989 5.22 -30.36 8.96
CA ALA A 989 3.79 -30.09 8.93
C ALA A 989 3.10 -30.75 7.72
N GLY A 990 1.84 -31.14 7.89
CA GLY A 990 0.97 -31.55 6.79
C GLY A 990 0.57 -30.38 5.89
N ALA A 991 -0.09 -30.68 4.76
CA ALA A 991 -0.57 -29.68 3.81
C ALA A 991 -1.86 -28.93 4.25
N GLY A 992 -2.38 -29.22 5.44
CA GLY A 992 -3.55 -28.54 6.01
C GLY A 992 -3.25 -28.03 7.41
N GLU A 993 -4.24 -27.43 8.05
CA GLU A 993 -4.13 -26.72 9.35
C GLU A 993 -3.76 -27.62 10.55
N THR A 994 -3.61 -28.93 10.34
CA THR A 994 -3.27 -29.88 11.40
C THR A 994 -2.28 -30.95 10.93
N THR A 995 -1.41 -31.37 11.85
CA THR A 995 -0.49 -32.48 11.64
C THR A 995 -0.86 -33.61 12.59
N SER A 996 -0.96 -34.83 12.06
CA SER A 996 -1.24 -36.05 12.82
C SER A 996 -0.09 -37.04 12.69
N LEU A 997 0.40 -37.55 13.81
CA LEU A 997 1.49 -38.54 13.83
C LEU A 997 1.25 -39.66 14.83
N VAL A 998 1.38 -40.90 14.34
CA VAL A 998 1.34 -42.10 15.16
C VAL A 998 2.70 -42.36 15.81
N VAL A 999 2.74 -42.34 17.14
CA VAL A 999 3.91 -42.66 17.96
C VAL A 999 3.76 -44.04 18.61
N ASP A 1000 4.83 -44.85 18.54
CA ASP A 1000 4.85 -46.17 19.16
C ASP A 1000 4.76 -46.07 20.70
N ALA A 1001 3.69 -46.64 21.28
CA ALA A 1001 3.64 -46.86 22.72
C ALA A 1001 4.53 -48.07 23.03
N ALA A 1002 5.73 -47.85 23.57
CA ALA A 1002 6.51 -48.97 24.10
C ALA A 1002 5.69 -49.71 25.18
N ALA A 1003 5.34 -50.97 24.87
CA ALA A 1003 4.40 -51.88 25.50
C ALA A 1003 4.61 -52.26 27.00
N ALA A 1004 4.97 -51.33 27.88
CA ALA A 1004 5.22 -51.64 29.30
C ALA A 1004 4.84 -50.55 30.32
N GLU A 1005 4.40 -49.37 29.91
CA GLU A 1005 4.16 -48.22 30.81
C GLU A 1005 2.65 -47.97 30.94
N ALA A 1006 2.15 -47.75 32.17
CA ALA A 1006 0.72 -47.57 32.42
C ALA A 1006 0.22 -46.16 32.06
N GLU A 1007 1.12 -45.17 32.06
CA GLU A 1007 0.87 -43.76 31.77
C GLU A 1007 2.14 -43.16 31.16
N ALA A 1008 2.00 -42.27 30.18
CA ALA A 1008 3.08 -41.48 29.60
C ALA A 1008 2.57 -40.11 29.18
N PHE A 1009 3.46 -39.13 29.16
CA PHE A 1009 3.19 -37.74 28.77
C PHE A 1009 4.01 -37.40 27.54
N TYR A 1010 3.42 -36.62 26.64
CA TYR A 1010 4.03 -36.17 25.40
C TYR A 1010 4.02 -34.64 25.37
N LYS A 1011 5.06 -34.04 24.78
CA LYS A 1011 5.06 -32.63 24.40
C LYS A 1011 5.55 -32.54 22.94
N VAL A 1012 4.83 -31.78 22.13
CA VAL A 1012 5.25 -31.42 20.77
C VAL A 1012 5.94 -30.05 20.88
N PHE A 1013 7.06 -29.90 20.19
CA PHE A 1013 7.81 -28.65 20.09
C PHE A 1013 7.84 -28.25 18.63
N GLN A 1014 7.49 -27.02 18.30
CA GLN A 1014 7.92 -26.43 17.04
C GLN A 1014 9.41 -26.11 17.16
N ILE A 1015 10.15 -26.29 16.08
CA ILE A 1015 11.56 -25.93 15.96
C ILE A 1015 11.73 -25.13 14.67
N PRO A 1016 12.70 -24.21 14.60
CA PRO A 1016 13.04 -23.55 13.34
C PRO A 1016 13.28 -24.59 12.24
N ALA A 1017 12.73 -24.35 11.05
CA ALA A 1017 12.97 -25.22 9.91
C ALA A 1017 14.46 -25.17 9.56
N PRO A 1018 15.23 -26.27 9.67
CA PRO A 1018 16.60 -26.27 9.21
C PRO A 1018 16.60 -26.06 7.69
N PRO A 1019 17.64 -25.41 7.11
CA PRO A 1019 17.76 -25.34 5.67
C PRO A 1019 17.75 -26.75 5.08
N LEU A 1020 17.02 -26.92 3.98
CA LEU A 1020 16.94 -28.14 3.21
C LEU A 1020 18.30 -28.51 2.61
N PHE A 1021 19.13 -27.49 2.33
CA PHE A 1021 20.51 -27.61 1.87
C PHE A 1021 21.28 -26.32 2.15
N GLU A 1022 22.58 -26.39 2.44
CA GLU A 1022 23.45 -25.22 2.59
C GLU A 1022 24.91 -25.57 2.26
N ASP A 1023 25.62 -24.63 1.64
CA ASP A 1023 27.01 -24.78 1.22
C ASP A 1023 27.72 -23.43 1.02
N ASP A 1024 28.74 -23.19 1.83
CA ASP A 1024 29.63 -22.02 1.79
C ASP A 1024 30.91 -22.26 0.97
N PHE A 1025 31.03 -23.42 0.31
CA PHE A 1025 32.15 -23.84 -0.54
C PHE A 1025 33.55 -23.92 0.11
N GLU A 1026 33.65 -23.66 1.40
CA GLU A 1026 34.88 -23.79 2.17
C GLU A 1026 35.24 -25.26 2.43
N THR A 1027 34.27 -26.16 2.25
CA THR A 1027 34.48 -27.61 2.28
C THR A 1027 34.03 -28.29 0.98
N ASP A 1028 34.58 -29.48 0.70
CA ASP A 1028 34.16 -30.26 -0.48
C ASP A 1028 32.94 -31.11 -0.16
N THR A 1029 31.78 -30.64 -0.59
CA THR A 1029 30.44 -31.19 -0.32
C THR A 1029 29.88 -32.02 -1.49
N GLY A 1030 30.59 -32.07 -2.63
CA GLY A 1030 30.28 -32.98 -3.73
C GLY A 1030 29.65 -32.36 -4.97
N TRP A 1031 29.78 -31.05 -5.16
CA TRP A 1031 29.43 -30.38 -6.42
C TRP A 1031 30.18 -30.94 -7.62
N VAL A 1032 29.52 -30.97 -8.78
CA VAL A 1032 30.04 -31.55 -10.01
C VAL A 1032 30.04 -30.52 -11.13
N ALA A 1033 31.24 -30.11 -11.54
CA ALA A 1033 31.44 -29.31 -12.75
C ALA A 1033 31.39 -30.19 -14.02
N ILE A 1034 30.71 -29.70 -15.05
CA ILE A 1034 30.48 -30.36 -16.33
C ILE A 1034 30.82 -29.36 -17.43
N VAL A 1035 31.55 -29.83 -18.44
CA VAL A 1035 31.81 -29.07 -19.67
C VAL A 1035 30.95 -29.68 -20.78
N ASN A 1036 29.97 -28.91 -21.27
CA ASN A 1036 29.01 -29.32 -22.29
C ASN A 1036 29.47 -28.96 -23.70
N ASP A 1037 30.45 -28.07 -23.85
CA ASP A 1037 31.06 -27.72 -25.14
C ASP A 1037 32.27 -28.60 -25.52
N ALA A 1038 32.71 -28.48 -26.78
CA ALA A 1038 33.83 -29.26 -27.32
C ALA A 1038 35.21 -28.60 -27.12
N ASN A 1039 35.24 -27.32 -26.76
CA ASN A 1039 36.45 -26.51 -26.64
C ASN A 1039 37.11 -26.72 -25.26
N GLY A 1040 36.30 -26.76 -24.19
CA GLY A 1040 36.72 -26.95 -22.80
C GLY A 1040 37.75 -25.94 -22.33
N ASN A 1041 37.61 -24.69 -22.80
CA ASN A 1041 38.44 -23.54 -22.42
C ASN A 1041 37.92 -22.80 -21.18
N THR A 1042 36.67 -23.04 -20.79
CA THR A 1042 36.11 -22.63 -19.50
C THR A 1042 35.66 -23.87 -18.73
N ASN A 1043 35.79 -23.83 -17.42
CA ASN A 1043 35.24 -24.83 -16.52
C ASN A 1043 34.85 -24.14 -15.21
N TRP A 1044 33.79 -24.62 -14.55
CA TRP A 1044 33.56 -24.25 -13.17
C TRP A 1044 34.76 -24.72 -12.32
N GLU A 1045 35.35 -23.80 -11.56
CA GLU A 1045 36.49 -24.08 -10.68
C GLU A 1045 36.21 -23.54 -9.27
N ARG A 1046 36.41 -24.40 -8.25
CA ARG A 1046 36.34 -23.98 -6.85
C ARG A 1046 37.68 -23.49 -6.36
N GLY A 1047 37.71 -22.32 -5.73
CA GLY A 1047 38.91 -21.72 -5.17
C GLY A 1047 38.80 -20.21 -5.07
N THR A 1048 39.91 -19.55 -4.78
CA THR A 1048 39.94 -18.08 -4.69
C THR A 1048 39.83 -17.46 -6.08
N PRO A 1049 38.78 -16.65 -6.35
CA PRO A 1049 38.65 -15.93 -7.61
C PRO A 1049 39.86 -15.03 -7.88
N ASN A 1050 40.26 -14.91 -9.14
CA ASN A 1050 41.41 -14.13 -9.56
C ASN A 1050 41.26 -13.69 -11.04
N GLY A 1051 40.05 -13.24 -11.39
CA GLY A 1051 39.72 -12.67 -12.70
C GLY A 1051 40.42 -11.33 -12.95
N SER A 1052 40.48 -10.91 -14.22
CA SER A 1052 41.04 -9.62 -14.61
C SER A 1052 40.14 -8.44 -14.22
N THR A 1053 38.82 -8.65 -14.17
CA THR A 1053 37.79 -7.63 -13.89
C THR A 1053 36.76 -8.06 -12.82
N GLY A 1054 36.83 -9.30 -12.34
CA GLY A 1054 35.91 -9.87 -11.34
C GLY A 1054 36.43 -9.93 -9.92
N PRO A 1055 35.80 -10.75 -9.06
CA PRO A 1055 36.15 -10.80 -7.65
C PRO A 1055 37.55 -11.38 -7.44
N LEU A 1056 38.17 -11.00 -6.32
CA LEU A 1056 39.52 -11.46 -5.91
C LEU A 1056 39.48 -12.32 -4.63
N SER A 1057 38.28 -12.55 -4.10
CA SER A 1057 37.90 -13.37 -2.94
C SER A 1057 36.51 -13.96 -3.21
N GLY A 1058 36.10 -14.96 -2.44
CA GLY A 1058 34.67 -15.33 -2.42
C GLY A 1058 33.83 -14.26 -1.71
N ALA A 1059 32.54 -14.52 -1.53
CA ALA A 1059 31.66 -13.62 -0.80
C ALA A 1059 32.15 -13.48 0.66
N ASP A 1060 31.88 -12.36 1.32
CA ASP A 1060 32.31 -12.10 2.70
C ASP A 1060 33.84 -12.24 2.94
N ASP A 1061 34.63 -11.96 1.91
CA ASP A 1061 36.09 -12.19 1.90
C ASP A 1061 36.49 -13.67 2.17
N SER A 1062 35.61 -14.63 1.83
CA SER A 1062 35.87 -16.06 1.91
C SER A 1062 37.01 -16.50 0.97
N ILE A 1063 37.53 -17.70 1.22
CA ILE A 1063 38.68 -18.22 0.46
C ILE A 1063 38.22 -18.85 -0.85
N ASN A 1064 37.07 -19.53 -0.85
CA ASN A 1064 36.62 -20.37 -1.94
C ASN A 1064 35.24 -19.94 -2.43
N ALA A 1065 35.14 -19.63 -3.72
CA ALA A 1065 33.88 -19.58 -4.44
C ALA A 1065 33.95 -20.54 -5.64
N TRP A 1066 32.82 -20.79 -6.30
CA TRP A 1066 32.82 -21.38 -7.63
C TRP A 1066 32.79 -20.27 -8.68
N SER A 1067 33.72 -20.32 -9.63
CA SER A 1067 33.80 -19.32 -10.72
C SER A 1067 33.93 -19.99 -12.08
N THR A 1068 33.47 -19.32 -13.14
CA THR A 1068 33.67 -19.71 -14.54
C THR A 1068 35.15 -19.52 -14.94
N ASN A 1069 35.98 -20.48 -14.50
CA ASN A 1069 37.42 -20.39 -14.21
C ASN A 1069 37.71 -19.54 -12.96
N LEU A 1070 38.83 -19.81 -12.26
CA LEU A 1070 39.35 -18.86 -11.26
C LEU A 1070 39.93 -17.57 -11.88
N GLY A 1071 39.75 -17.37 -13.18
CA GLY A 1071 40.26 -16.25 -13.96
C GLY A 1071 39.25 -15.91 -15.06
N ASP A 1072 39.70 -15.34 -16.17
CA ASP A 1072 38.78 -14.96 -17.24
C ASP A 1072 38.18 -16.21 -17.93
N PHE A 1073 36.90 -16.14 -18.33
CA PHE A 1073 36.26 -17.19 -19.11
C PHE A 1073 36.75 -17.20 -20.56
N GLY A 1074 36.49 -18.28 -21.28
CA GLY A 1074 36.86 -18.49 -22.68
C GLY A 1074 35.66 -18.45 -23.64
N THR A 1075 35.94 -18.32 -24.94
CA THR A 1075 34.91 -18.22 -25.99
C THR A 1075 34.18 -19.55 -26.25
N ASP A 1076 32.94 -19.47 -26.72
CA ASP A 1076 32.08 -20.58 -27.11
C ASP A 1076 31.93 -21.62 -25.99
N SER A 1077 31.84 -21.16 -24.74
CA SER A 1077 31.71 -22.03 -23.56
C SER A 1077 30.28 -22.45 -23.36
N ASP A 1078 30.07 -23.67 -22.88
CA ASP A 1078 28.81 -24.13 -22.30
C ASP A 1078 29.19 -25.08 -21.15
N ILE A 1079 28.99 -24.62 -19.92
CA ILE A 1079 29.41 -25.33 -18.72
C ILE A 1079 28.30 -25.34 -17.67
N SER A 1080 28.21 -26.44 -16.93
CA SER A 1080 27.21 -26.62 -15.86
C SER A 1080 27.89 -26.97 -14.54
N LEU A 1081 27.37 -26.43 -13.45
CA LEU A 1081 27.75 -26.78 -12.09
C LEU A 1081 26.52 -27.37 -11.39
N ARG A 1082 26.65 -28.59 -10.89
CA ARG A 1082 25.55 -29.33 -10.28
C ARG A 1082 25.77 -29.58 -8.80
N SER A 1083 24.74 -29.34 -7.99
CA SER A 1083 24.75 -29.65 -6.57
C SER A 1083 24.73 -31.17 -6.31
N PRO A 1084 25.00 -31.62 -5.08
CA PRO A 1084 24.51 -32.90 -4.57
C PRO A 1084 22.98 -32.99 -4.64
N ALA A 1085 22.43 -34.21 -4.47
CA ALA A 1085 20.99 -34.40 -4.42
C ALA A 1085 20.40 -33.81 -3.13
N ILE A 1086 19.35 -33.00 -3.29
CA ILE A 1086 18.57 -32.37 -2.23
C ILE A 1086 17.20 -33.07 -2.21
N ASP A 1087 16.67 -33.36 -1.02
CA ASP A 1087 15.41 -34.08 -0.87
C ASP A 1087 14.29 -33.09 -0.54
N LEU A 1088 13.38 -32.84 -1.50
CA LEU A 1088 12.20 -31.99 -1.32
C LEU A 1088 10.93 -32.84 -1.14
N THR A 1089 11.06 -34.15 -0.88
CA THR A 1089 9.90 -35.00 -0.63
C THR A 1089 9.24 -34.63 0.69
N GLY A 1090 7.99 -34.15 0.63
CA GLY A 1090 7.24 -33.69 1.81
C GLY A 1090 7.49 -32.24 2.22
N VAL A 1091 8.12 -31.46 1.35
CA VAL A 1091 8.21 -29.99 1.47
C VAL A 1091 7.02 -29.37 0.74
N ALA A 1092 6.43 -28.30 1.29
CA ALA A 1092 5.28 -27.61 0.67
C ALA A 1092 5.72 -26.50 -0.30
N ALA A 1093 6.77 -25.76 0.07
CA ALA A 1093 7.44 -24.75 -0.75
C ALA A 1093 8.92 -24.67 -0.36
N ALA A 1094 9.78 -24.22 -1.27
CA ALA A 1094 11.19 -24.01 -1.02
C ALA A 1094 11.69 -22.79 -1.79
N GLU A 1095 12.74 -22.16 -1.27
CA GLU A 1095 13.46 -21.04 -1.88
C GLU A 1095 14.96 -21.34 -1.95
N LEU A 1096 15.60 -20.94 -3.05
CA LEU A 1096 17.03 -21.03 -3.29
C LEU A 1096 17.67 -19.64 -3.15
N SER A 1097 18.70 -19.54 -2.33
CA SER A 1097 19.52 -18.35 -2.13
C SER A 1097 20.98 -18.61 -2.45
N PHE A 1098 21.69 -17.60 -2.98
CA PHE A 1098 23.14 -17.65 -3.19
C PHE A 1098 23.68 -16.25 -3.49
N ASP A 1099 24.96 -16.01 -3.21
CA ASP A 1099 25.65 -14.80 -3.64
C ASP A 1099 26.21 -14.98 -5.05
N ALA A 1100 26.02 -13.98 -5.90
CA ALA A 1100 26.49 -13.97 -7.29
C ALA A 1100 27.39 -12.76 -7.56
N TYR A 1101 28.41 -12.95 -8.38
CA TYR A 1101 29.18 -11.86 -8.98
C TYR A 1101 29.14 -12.04 -10.50
N ARG A 1102 28.46 -11.12 -11.20
CA ARG A 1102 28.33 -11.13 -12.67
C ARG A 1102 29.29 -10.15 -13.31
N ASP A 1103 30.09 -10.67 -14.23
CA ASP A 1103 31.13 -9.95 -14.95
C ASP A 1103 31.24 -10.56 -16.36
N GLY A 1104 30.20 -10.35 -17.18
CA GLY A 1104 30.17 -10.69 -18.60
C GLY A 1104 30.84 -9.60 -19.45
N ASP A 1105 30.72 -9.64 -20.79
CA ASP A 1105 31.07 -8.48 -21.64
C ASP A 1105 29.85 -7.57 -21.93
N GLY A 1106 28.68 -8.01 -21.45
CA GLY A 1106 27.38 -7.35 -21.58
C GLY A 1106 26.62 -7.75 -22.85
N PHE A 1107 27.18 -8.61 -23.70
CA PHE A 1107 26.63 -8.98 -25.01
C PHE A 1107 26.93 -10.43 -25.41
N GLY A 1108 26.00 -11.33 -25.12
CA GLY A 1108 26.00 -12.69 -25.67
C GLY A 1108 26.44 -13.79 -24.70
N GLU A 1109 26.80 -13.44 -23.47
CA GLU A 1109 26.81 -14.39 -22.35
C GLU A 1109 25.41 -14.61 -21.80
N PHE A 1110 25.13 -15.86 -21.42
CA PHE A 1110 23.89 -16.26 -20.78
C PHE A 1110 24.21 -17.16 -19.60
N ALA A 1111 23.52 -16.96 -18.49
CA ALA A 1111 23.56 -17.89 -17.37
C ALA A 1111 22.14 -18.23 -16.93
N SER A 1112 21.96 -19.44 -16.41
CA SER A 1112 20.65 -19.88 -15.95
C SER A 1112 20.72 -20.94 -14.88
N ILE A 1113 19.61 -21.12 -14.17
CA ILE A 1113 19.41 -22.09 -13.11
C ILE A 1113 18.31 -23.05 -13.53
N ARG A 1114 18.53 -24.34 -13.26
CA ARG A 1114 17.53 -25.39 -13.48
C ARG A 1114 17.48 -26.32 -12.28
N PHE A 1115 16.28 -26.80 -11.98
CA PHE A 1115 16.09 -27.92 -11.06
C PHE A 1115 15.98 -29.21 -11.86
N LEU A 1116 16.85 -30.17 -11.57
CA LEU A 1116 16.87 -31.46 -12.25
C LEU A 1116 16.47 -32.56 -11.27
N ARG A 1117 15.57 -33.46 -11.65
CA ARG A 1117 15.26 -34.65 -10.84
C ARG A 1117 16.54 -35.48 -10.64
N ALA A 1118 16.92 -35.72 -9.39
CA ALA A 1118 18.18 -36.36 -9.02
C ALA A 1118 18.34 -37.77 -9.60
N SER A 1119 17.23 -38.48 -9.86
CA SER A 1119 17.25 -39.86 -10.35
C SER A 1119 17.62 -40.03 -11.83
N ASP A 1120 17.20 -39.10 -12.68
CA ASP A 1120 17.32 -39.21 -14.14
C ASP A 1120 17.75 -37.93 -14.85
N GLN A 1121 17.96 -36.84 -14.09
CA GLN A 1121 18.38 -35.52 -14.56
C GLN A 1121 17.37 -34.87 -15.51
N ALA A 1122 16.11 -35.27 -15.46
CA ALA A 1122 15.04 -34.56 -16.15
C ALA A 1122 14.85 -33.18 -15.51
N GLN A 1123 14.78 -32.12 -16.32
CA GLN A 1123 14.44 -30.79 -15.83
C GLN A 1123 13.01 -30.77 -15.29
N LEU A 1124 12.84 -30.10 -14.15
CA LEU A 1124 11.60 -29.86 -13.44
C LEU A 1124 11.38 -28.34 -13.43
N GLY A 1125 10.26 -27.89 -13.96
CA GLY A 1125 9.93 -26.46 -14.07
C GLY A 1125 10.68 -25.71 -15.18
N ALA A 1126 10.47 -24.39 -15.19
CA ALA A 1126 11.10 -23.49 -16.15
C ALA A 1126 12.62 -23.34 -15.89
N GLU A 1127 13.34 -22.91 -16.93
CA GLU A 1127 14.73 -22.46 -16.76
C GLU A 1127 14.71 -21.00 -16.29
N LEU A 1128 15.45 -20.70 -15.22
CA LEU A 1128 15.47 -19.38 -14.59
C LEU A 1128 16.73 -18.63 -15.01
N SER A 1129 16.57 -17.48 -15.65
CA SER A 1129 17.69 -16.72 -16.22
C SER A 1129 18.42 -15.90 -15.16
N ILE A 1130 19.76 -15.91 -15.20
CA ILE A 1130 20.63 -14.94 -14.53
C ILE A 1130 21.04 -13.91 -15.57
N ASP A 1131 20.66 -12.65 -15.37
CA ASP A 1131 20.96 -11.56 -16.31
C ASP A 1131 22.46 -11.21 -16.31
N MET A 1132 23.18 -11.73 -17.30
CA MET A 1132 24.61 -11.49 -17.50
C MET A 1132 24.90 -10.17 -18.25
N THR A 1133 23.89 -9.36 -18.59
CA THR A 1133 24.10 -8.00 -19.10
C THR A 1133 24.48 -7.02 -17.99
N LEU A 1134 24.15 -7.37 -16.74
CA LEU A 1134 24.52 -6.62 -15.56
C LEU A 1134 25.98 -6.86 -15.18
N PHE A 1135 26.62 -5.79 -14.71
CA PHE A 1135 27.99 -5.78 -14.24
C PHE A 1135 28.01 -5.45 -12.76
N ASP A 1136 28.31 -6.46 -11.95
CA ASP A 1136 28.41 -6.26 -10.51
C ASP A 1136 29.79 -5.73 -10.16
N SER A 1137 29.83 -4.75 -9.24
CA SER A 1137 31.07 -4.24 -8.66
C SER A 1137 31.43 -4.91 -7.33
N ASP A 1138 30.53 -5.72 -6.80
CA ASP A 1138 30.66 -6.49 -5.58
C ASP A 1138 29.73 -7.73 -5.64
N TRP A 1139 29.81 -8.65 -4.67
CA TRP A 1139 28.88 -9.77 -4.57
C TRP A 1139 27.44 -9.29 -4.32
N VAL A 1140 26.46 -9.94 -4.96
CA VAL A 1140 25.03 -9.61 -4.87
C VAL A 1140 24.24 -10.88 -4.53
N ALA A 1141 23.52 -10.87 -3.42
CA ALA A 1141 22.62 -11.95 -3.05
C ALA A 1141 21.49 -12.12 -4.09
N GLN A 1142 21.20 -13.36 -4.44
CA GLN A 1142 20.12 -13.78 -5.31
C GLN A 1142 19.15 -14.67 -4.52
N THR A 1143 17.87 -14.41 -4.69
CA THR A 1143 16.75 -15.14 -4.09
C THR A 1143 15.84 -15.61 -5.20
N ILE A 1144 15.57 -16.91 -5.25
CA ILE A 1144 14.79 -17.51 -6.34
C ILE A 1144 13.86 -18.59 -5.77
N PRO A 1145 12.54 -18.50 -6.00
CA PRO A 1145 11.63 -19.56 -5.58
C PRO A 1145 11.95 -20.88 -6.31
N VAL A 1146 11.82 -22.01 -5.61
CA VAL A 1146 11.95 -23.32 -6.24
C VAL A 1146 10.68 -23.63 -7.02
N GLU A 1147 10.84 -24.00 -8.29
CA GLU A 1147 9.73 -24.32 -9.20
C GLU A 1147 8.77 -25.36 -8.59
N PRO A 1148 7.43 -25.18 -8.70
CA PRO A 1148 6.46 -26.12 -8.13
C PRO A 1148 6.65 -27.57 -8.58
N GLU A 1149 7.10 -27.82 -9.81
CA GLU A 1149 7.38 -29.17 -10.32
C GLU A 1149 8.61 -29.84 -9.68
N ALA A 1150 9.48 -29.07 -9.01
CA ALA A 1150 10.60 -29.57 -8.23
C ALA A 1150 10.17 -29.96 -6.80
N ILE A 1151 9.07 -29.39 -6.30
CA ILE A 1151 8.51 -29.71 -4.99
C ILE A 1151 7.97 -31.15 -4.97
N GLY A 1152 8.25 -31.89 -3.89
CA GLY A 1152 7.88 -33.29 -3.76
C GLY A 1152 8.82 -34.29 -4.45
N GLU A 1153 9.91 -33.83 -5.06
CA GLU A 1153 10.93 -34.65 -5.73
C GLU A 1153 12.28 -34.56 -4.99
N SER A 1154 13.21 -35.48 -5.29
CA SER A 1154 14.62 -35.25 -4.98
C SER A 1154 15.30 -34.60 -6.17
N VAL A 1155 15.97 -33.47 -5.96
CA VAL A 1155 16.45 -32.57 -7.01
C VAL A 1155 17.94 -32.32 -6.94
N VAL A 1156 18.49 -31.76 -8.02
CA VAL A 1156 19.84 -31.24 -8.15
C VAL A 1156 19.72 -29.86 -8.78
N ILE A 1157 20.37 -28.87 -8.18
CA ILE A 1157 20.47 -27.50 -8.73
C ILE A 1157 21.54 -27.54 -9.83
N GLU A 1158 21.24 -27.00 -11.00
CA GLU A 1158 22.21 -26.79 -12.08
C GLU A 1158 22.35 -25.29 -12.37
N PHE A 1159 23.55 -24.75 -12.17
CA PHE A 1159 23.96 -23.44 -12.68
C PHE A 1159 24.65 -23.62 -14.03
N ASN A 1160 24.10 -23.06 -15.11
CA ASN A 1160 24.68 -23.10 -16.45
C ASN A 1160 25.24 -21.72 -16.83
N PHE A 1161 26.39 -21.71 -17.50
CA PHE A 1161 26.98 -20.52 -18.09
C PHE A 1161 27.38 -20.82 -19.54
N VAL A 1162 26.99 -19.92 -20.44
CA VAL A 1162 27.26 -19.98 -21.87
C VAL A 1162 27.89 -18.67 -22.32
N SER A 1163 28.95 -18.73 -23.12
CA SER A 1163 29.58 -17.57 -23.73
C SER A 1163 29.56 -17.61 -25.25
N ASP A 1164 29.65 -16.45 -25.87
CA ASP A 1164 29.66 -16.31 -27.32
C ASP A 1164 31.08 -16.53 -27.92
N SER A 1165 31.26 -16.22 -29.21
CA SER A 1165 32.55 -16.41 -29.91
C SER A 1165 33.58 -15.30 -29.67
N SER A 1166 33.22 -14.28 -28.88
CA SER A 1166 34.01 -13.11 -28.54
C SER A 1166 35.14 -13.49 -27.56
N PRO A 1167 36.41 -13.10 -27.81
CA PRO A 1167 37.49 -13.28 -26.85
C PRO A 1167 37.49 -12.19 -25.79
N ASP A 1168 37.11 -12.59 -24.58
CA ASP A 1168 36.88 -11.67 -23.49
C ASP A 1168 37.86 -11.81 -22.32
N ALA A 1169 38.02 -10.70 -21.61
CA ALA A 1169 38.92 -10.58 -20.46
C ALA A 1169 38.10 -10.29 -19.19
N PHE A 1170 37.02 -11.05 -19.04
CA PHE A 1170 36.06 -10.96 -17.95
C PHE A 1170 35.96 -12.28 -17.20
N SER A 1171 35.67 -12.23 -15.91
CA SER A 1171 35.65 -13.42 -15.04
C SER A 1171 34.40 -14.27 -15.21
N GLY A 1172 33.32 -13.72 -15.76
CA GLY A 1172 32.06 -14.41 -16.06
C GLY A 1172 31.14 -14.44 -14.85
N LEU A 1173 30.73 -15.64 -14.43
CA LEU A 1173 29.86 -15.82 -13.27
C LEU A 1173 30.66 -16.46 -12.13
N SER A 1174 30.58 -15.86 -10.94
CA SER A 1174 30.99 -16.50 -9.69
C SER A 1174 29.81 -16.62 -8.75
N ILE A 1175 29.74 -17.72 -8.01
CA ILE A 1175 28.71 -17.98 -6.99
C ILE A 1175 29.33 -18.43 -5.67
N ASP A 1176 28.68 -18.06 -4.56
CA ASP A 1176 29.04 -18.44 -3.19
C ASP A 1176 27.79 -18.55 -2.28
N ASN A 1177 27.94 -19.05 -1.05
CA ASN A 1177 26.89 -19.06 -0.01
C ASN A 1177 25.53 -19.65 -0.47
N VAL A 1178 25.52 -20.84 -1.09
CA VAL A 1178 24.29 -21.45 -1.61
C VAL A 1178 23.47 -22.07 -0.49
N ARG A 1179 22.20 -21.69 -0.35
CA ARG A 1179 21.26 -22.22 0.64
C ARG A 1179 19.88 -22.49 0.03
N MET A 1180 19.22 -23.56 0.45
CA MET A 1180 17.85 -23.88 0.11
C MET A 1180 17.05 -24.07 1.40
N ALA A 1181 15.92 -23.38 1.55
CA ALA A 1181 15.10 -23.44 2.75
C ALA A 1181 13.62 -23.33 2.43
N ILE A 1182 12.78 -23.55 3.44
CA ILE A 1182 11.34 -23.27 3.36
C ILE A 1182 11.18 -21.73 3.51
N PRO A 1183 10.38 -21.05 2.66
CA PRO A 1183 10.11 -19.62 2.82
C PRO A 1183 9.53 -19.33 4.21
N GLU A 1184 9.93 -18.21 4.81
CA GLU A 1184 9.46 -17.82 6.16
C GLU A 1184 7.99 -17.38 6.17
#